data_AF-A0A370C971-F1
#
_entry.id   AF-A0A370C971-F1
#
_cell.length_a   1.000
_cell.length_b   1.000
_cell.length_c   1.000
_cell.angle_alpha   90.00
_cell.angle_beta   90.00
_cell.angle_gamma   90.00
#
_symmetry.space_group_name_H-M   'P 1'
#
loop_
_entity.id
_entity.type
_entity.pdbx_description
1 polymer ?
#
loop_
_entity_poly.entity_id
_entity_poly.type
_entity_poly.pdbx_seq_one_letter_code
_entity_poly.pdbx_strand_id
1 'polypeptide(L)'
;MAGLTLPVVGTRLQIALVLLIVAPSFILFGYNQAVLGSLLSLQSWVSVFPAIDTINTSGAQKSHNSTSQGACNASFQMGCLIGALSLSLYSDKLGRRKTVFIGAAITVLGQALQVSATTLVQLVVGRVILGFAIGQISGTVPVWLSECASPKYRGQLGICTGIFISTGYTLCNWIDLGFSYLPSSTGQWRAPLSIPFLFSAMLLVSAFTFPESPRWLISRGRVEEATASLCRYRGKDAHDEMIMGEIAHIQLALEGSGTMSVLDIFDRKDKTRLLLRFWLCMGLNFFQQACGGNLISVYSSTIFQNYLHMTPTMSKVLASCVLSWKTLCCLLTFWTIDNWGRRLSFMVSGAGMSICMAVLAVTTGLGKITHAMAIAYVAFMFVFNFFYPIGFMGGNFLYTAEIAPVRLRAAMSSLATANHWLWNLVVVLVTPVAIDTIGCWYYVIYALISATIPVCVYFFYPETRHRSLEMLDRVFVDAPSIWRIVPMARGLPLGEVGTAETDTRKTEEYDRPLTYAEKVLYSHLDITFDERIERGKTQLKLRPQRIACQDATAQMAFIQFMSAGLDTAAVPTTVHCDHLIVSRDGETQDLARALDNHKEVYDFLESACQKYNMGFWKPGAGIIHQIVLENYAFPSGMMIGTDSHTPNAGGLGMIAIGVGGADAVDVMAGLPLELQAPQVLGVRLTGQLSGWASPKDIINAVAGTLSVNGGTGSIIEYFGPGAQTLSATGMATVCNMGAETGATTSIFPYAPQMADYLRANHRHEMADAVKSIAPELQADEGAEYDNVIELDLSTLEPRINGPFTPDFSTPVSRFGEAAAENQWPDMGRAASLAQQALDAGLEPKMPLLVSPGSVQTRETLKDAGILPVFERLGATMLPNACGPCCGSWDRVDMPKGAPNSIITSYNRNFSGRLDSNPATNVFLASPELVIAKAFSRDLSFNPTTDSLPTPSGEQFHFLPPTSDSLPSKGYLSSDSAYAPPPANRDNISVKIDPSSLRLQKLSPFPPWPGHDFKDCAILIKTAGKCTTDHITPAGPWFRYRGHLENISNNTLIGATNAENGKVNSIRNQLTKQDGQEVPATARHYKENSVPWVVIADHNYGEGSSREHAALQPRYLGGVAIIAKSFARIHEANLKKQGLLALTFDNEKDYERIRAEDRVSILGLREGEFVPGSTLRLVVNGGEWEAVLRHSFTEEQIGYFRSGSALNVMAGK
;
A
#
# COMPACT_ATOMS: atom_id res chain seq x y z
N MET A 1 -13.20 36.58 17.43
CA MET A 1 -13.65 37.47 16.33
C MET A 1 -14.49 36.66 15.35
N ALA A 2 -15.81 36.51 15.59
CA ALA A 2 -16.66 35.62 14.79
C ALA A 2 -17.52 36.34 13.72
N GLY A 3 -17.78 37.64 13.87
CA GLY A 3 -18.78 38.37 13.08
C GLY A 3 -18.30 39.02 11.76
N LEU A 4 -17.23 38.51 11.14
CA LEU A 4 -16.59 39.16 9.96
C LEU A 4 -16.56 38.30 8.68
N THR A 5 -17.00 37.05 8.73
CA THR A 5 -16.99 36.18 7.54
C THR A 5 -18.22 36.38 6.66
N LEU A 6 -18.06 36.32 5.34
CA LEU A 6 -19.18 36.35 4.39
C LEU A 6 -20.22 35.25 4.68
N PRO A 7 -21.52 35.45 4.40
CA PRO A 7 -22.55 34.42 4.61
C PRO A 7 -22.64 33.35 3.50
N VAL A 8 -21.72 33.35 2.53
CA VAL A 8 -21.73 32.39 1.40
C VAL A 8 -20.79 31.19 1.62
N VAL A 9 -21.14 30.08 0.98
CA VAL A 9 -20.42 28.78 1.00
C VAL A 9 -20.33 28.17 -0.41
N GLY A 10 -19.56 27.10 -0.55
CA GLY A 10 -19.39 26.32 -1.79
C GLY A 10 -18.87 27.16 -2.96
N THR A 11 -19.35 26.86 -4.17
CA THR A 11 -18.95 27.57 -5.41
C THR A 11 -19.15 29.09 -5.32
N ARG A 12 -20.16 29.58 -4.58
CA ARG A 12 -20.38 31.03 -4.39
C ARG A 12 -19.25 31.67 -3.57
N LEU A 13 -18.72 30.97 -2.57
CA LEU A 13 -17.55 31.42 -1.80
C LEU A 13 -16.26 31.36 -2.63
N GLN A 14 -16.11 30.35 -3.49
CA GLN A 14 -14.96 30.26 -4.40
C GLN A 14 -14.96 31.39 -5.45
N ILE A 15 -16.11 31.71 -6.05
CA ILE A 15 -16.27 32.86 -6.96
C ILE A 15 -15.99 34.18 -6.22
N ALA A 16 -16.50 34.35 -5.00
CA ALA A 16 -16.20 35.52 -4.18
C ALA A 16 -14.69 35.66 -3.88
N LEU A 17 -13.98 34.56 -3.60
CA LEU A 17 -12.53 34.55 -3.39
C LEU A 17 -11.79 35.01 -4.65
N VAL A 18 -12.22 34.54 -5.83
CA VAL A 18 -11.66 34.99 -7.12
C VAL A 18 -11.88 36.49 -7.34
N LEU A 19 -13.09 37.01 -7.10
CA LEU A 19 -13.43 38.42 -7.36
C LEU A 19 -12.85 39.40 -6.32
N LEU A 20 -12.79 39.02 -5.03
CA LEU A 20 -12.41 39.94 -3.94
C LEU A 20 -10.97 39.79 -3.47
N ILE A 21 -10.28 38.69 -3.81
CA ILE A 21 -8.85 38.48 -3.52
C ILE A 21 -8.05 38.36 -4.83
N VAL A 22 -8.36 37.38 -5.68
CA VAL A 22 -7.50 37.08 -6.85
C VAL A 22 -7.50 38.22 -7.87
N ALA A 23 -8.67 38.78 -8.19
CA ALA A 23 -8.81 39.87 -9.15
C ALA A 23 -8.03 41.14 -8.77
N PRO A 24 -8.23 41.78 -7.59
CA PRO A 24 -7.46 42.96 -7.22
C PRO A 24 -5.97 42.66 -7.10
N SER A 25 -5.57 41.50 -6.55
CA SER A 25 -4.16 41.11 -6.45
C SER A 25 -3.43 41.09 -7.80
N PHE A 26 -4.06 40.53 -8.83
CA PHE A 26 -3.43 40.36 -10.14
C PHE A 26 -3.69 41.51 -11.13
N ILE A 27 -4.76 42.30 -10.93
CA ILE A 27 -4.89 43.62 -11.58
C ILE A 27 -3.79 44.55 -11.06
N LEU A 28 -3.54 44.59 -9.74
CA LEU A 28 -2.43 45.36 -9.15
C LEU A 28 -1.07 44.93 -9.71
N PHE A 29 -0.84 43.63 -9.89
CA PHE A 29 0.37 43.08 -10.52
C PHE A 29 0.56 43.69 -11.93
N GLY A 30 -0.40 43.45 -12.84
CA GLY A 30 -0.26 43.85 -14.24
C GLY A 30 -0.17 45.37 -14.41
N TYR A 31 -1.04 46.10 -13.71
CA TYR A 31 -1.11 47.56 -13.80
C TYR A 31 0.21 48.22 -13.40
N ASN A 32 0.74 47.90 -12.20
CA ASN A 32 1.95 48.57 -11.68
C ASN A 32 3.24 48.14 -12.40
N GLN A 33 3.23 47.00 -13.09
CA GLN A 33 4.30 46.58 -13.98
C GLN A 33 4.32 47.36 -15.31
N ALA A 34 3.16 47.69 -15.88
CA ALA A 34 3.07 48.38 -17.17
C ALA A 34 3.04 49.93 -17.07
N VAL A 35 2.52 50.50 -15.98
CA VAL A 35 2.14 51.93 -15.88
C VAL A 35 3.24 52.93 -16.22
N LEU A 36 4.53 52.62 -16.09
CA LEU A 36 5.57 53.57 -16.53
C LEU A 36 5.79 53.59 -18.05
N GLY A 37 5.57 52.49 -18.78
CA GLY A 37 5.93 52.38 -20.21
C GLY A 37 5.23 53.41 -21.10
N SER A 38 4.01 53.81 -20.72
CA SER A 38 3.23 54.89 -21.30
C SER A 38 3.70 56.29 -20.85
N LEU A 39 3.93 56.47 -19.54
CA LEU A 39 4.20 57.75 -18.88
C LEU A 39 5.61 58.29 -19.16
N LEU A 40 6.60 57.42 -19.43
CA LEU A 40 7.96 57.81 -19.84
C LEU A 40 8.01 58.67 -21.12
N SER A 41 6.92 58.72 -21.89
CA SER A 41 6.77 59.55 -23.10
C SER A 41 6.19 60.95 -22.87
N LEU A 42 5.89 61.34 -21.62
CA LEU A 42 5.19 62.59 -21.30
C LEU A 42 6.15 63.72 -20.90
N GLN A 43 5.96 64.91 -21.48
CA GLN A 43 6.73 66.10 -21.11
C GLN A 43 6.50 66.53 -19.65
N SER A 44 5.30 66.29 -19.10
CA SER A 44 4.97 66.49 -17.67
C SER A 44 5.67 65.55 -16.69
N TRP A 45 6.29 64.47 -17.21
CA TRP A 45 6.99 63.46 -16.43
C TRP A 45 8.48 63.79 -16.40
N VAL A 46 9.10 63.99 -17.56
CA VAL A 46 10.53 64.34 -17.65
C VAL A 46 10.85 65.70 -17.03
N SER A 47 9.90 66.65 -17.00
CA SER A 47 10.06 67.93 -16.30
C SER A 47 10.15 67.81 -14.77
N VAL A 48 9.64 66.71 -14.18
CA VAL A 48 9.75 66.40 -12.74
C VAL A 48 10.93 65.44 -12.48
N PHE A 49 11.28 64.60 -13.45
CA PHE A 49 12.34 63.60 -13.34
C PHE A 49 13.41 63.74 -14.46
N PRO A 50 14.15 64.87 -14.55
CA PRO A 50 15.05 65.15 -15.68
C PRO A 50 16.23 64.16 -15.81
N ALA A 51 16.62 63.49 -14.73
CA ALA A 51 17.66 62.45 -14.73
C ALA A 51 17.26 61.15 -15.48
N ILE A 52 15.99 61.05 -15.94
CA ILE A 52 15.51 59.98 -16.81
C ILE A 52 14.86 60.51 -18.10
N ASP A 53 15.19 61.74 -18.51
CA ASP A 53 14.72 62.32 -19.78
C ASP A 53 15.46 61.71 -20.98
N THR A 54 14.74 60.94 -21.81
CA THR A 54 15.21 60.39 -23.10
C THR A 54 14.54 61.04 -24.31
N ILE A 55 13.67 62.02 -24.08
CA ILE A 55 12.90 62.76 -25.10
C ILE A 55 13.70 63.96 -25.58
N ASN A 56 14.18 64.80 -24.65
CA ASN A 56 14.82 66.08 -24.93
C ASN A 56 16.36 66.00 -24.91
N THR A 57 16.93 64.80 -24.78
CA THR A 57 18.38 64.55 -24.70
C THR A 57 18.92 63.79 -25.92
N SER A 58 20.23 63.92 -26.17
CA SER A 58 20.92 63.29 -27.31
C SER A 58 22.31 62.77 -26.91
N GLY A 59 22.91 61.93 -27.77
CA GLY A 59 24.26 61.39 -27.60
C GLY A 59 24.47 60.64 -26.27
N ALA A 60 25.64 60.82 -25.67
CA ALA A 60 26.02 60.16 -24.41
C ALA A 60 25.04 60.41 -23.26
N GLN A 61 24.47 61.63 -23.17
CA GLN A 61 23.49 61.94 -22.12
C GLN A 61 22.20 61.13 -22.29
N LYS A 62 21.75 60.91 -23.54
CA LYS A 62 20.58 60.05 -23.82
C LYS A 62 20.85 58.60 -23.43
N SER A 63 22.04 58.07 -23.72
CA SER A 63 22.44 56.71 -23.33
C SER A 63 22.46 56.54 -21.80
N HIS A 64 23.04 57.50 -21.08
CA HIS A 64 23.03 57.52 -19.61
C HIS A 64 21.61 57.63 -19.06
N ASN A 65 20.81 58.60 -19.52
CA ASN A 65 19.43 58.79 -19.07
C ASN A 65 18.55 57.57 -19.41
N SER A 66 18.78 56.89 -20.53
CA SER A 66 18.09 55.65 -20.89
C SER A 66 18.43 54.48 -19.96
N THR A 67 19.68 54.42 -19.50
CA THR A 67 20.12 53.44 -18.49
C THR A 67 19.46 53.71 -17.13
N SER A 68 19.44 54.97 -16.70
CA SER A 68 18.74 55.42 -15.49
C SER A 68 17.22 55.24 -15.58
N GLN A 69 16.64 55.42 -16.75
CA GLN A 69 15.21 55.19 -17.05
C GLN A 69 14.86 53.70 -16.96
N GLY A 70 15.70 52.82 -17.52
CA GLY A 70 15.58 51.36 -17.38
C GLY A 70 15.67 50.93 -15.91
N ALA A 71 16.66 51.42 -15.17
CA ALA A 71 16.82 51.15 -13.74
C ALA A 71 15.62 51.66 -12.90
N CYS A 72 15.08 52.84 -13.20
CA CYS A 72 13.88 53.37 -12.56
C CYS A 72 12.66 52.47 -12.80
N ASN A 73 12.46 51.99 -14.04
CA ASN A 73 11.39 51.05 -14.35
C ASN A 73 11.56 49.73 -13.58
N ALA A 74 12.75 49.14 -13.69
CA ALA A 74 13.17 47.88 -13.07
C ALA A 74 13.12 47.85 -11.52
N SER A 75 13.13 49.00 -10.86
CA SER A 75 13.09 49.10 -9.38
C SER A 75 11.87 48.42 -8.75
N PHE A 76 10.74 48.34 -9.47
CA PHE A 76 9.55 47.60 -9.04
C PHE A 76 9.80 46.09 -8.99
N GLN A 77 10.37 45.52 -10.06
CA GLN A 77 10.74 44.10 -10.14
C GLN A 77 11.75 43.70 -9.06
N MET A 78 12.71 44.59 -8.74
CA MET A 78 13.66 44.39 -7.64
C MET A 78 12.94 44.32 -6.29
N GLY A 79 11.95 45.20 -6.07
CA GLY A 79 11.03 45.09 -4.94
C GLY A 79 10.30 43.74 -4.91
N CYS A 80 9.69 43.33 -6.02
CA CYS A 80 8.94 42.07 -6.12
C CYS A 80 9.80 40.84 -5.85
N LEU A 81 11.06 40.83 -6.31
CA LEU A 81 12.04 39.78 -6.04
C LEU A 81 12.28 39.63 -4.53
N ILE A 82 12.60 40.74 -3.83
CA ILE A 82 12.84 40.75 -2.38
C ILE A 82 11.56 40.36 -1.61
N GLY A 83 10.41 40.89 -2.04
CA GLY A 83 9.10 40.58 -1.47
C GLY A 83 8.75 39.10 -1.55
N ALA A 84 8.90 38.49 -2.73
CA ALA A 84 8.66 37.07 -2.96
C ALA A 84 9.61 36.20 -2.14
N LEU A 85 10.93 36.48 -2.15
CA LEU A 85 11.91 35.75 -1.34
C LEU A 85 11.56 35.78 0.16
N SER A 86 11.10 36.93 0.67
CA SER A 86 10.81 37.10 2.10
C SER A 86 9.71 36.17 2.63
N LEU A 87 8.76 35.74 1.77
CA LEU A 87 7.67 34.83 2.14
C LEU A 87 8.18 33.53 2.75
N SER A 88 9.31 33.00 2.27
CA SER A 88 9.91 31.76 2.74
C SER A 88 10.25 31.76 4.25
N LEU A 89 10.38 32.94 4.88
CA LEU A 89 10.79 33.10 6.27
C LEU A 89 9.62 33.15 7.27
N TYR A 90 8.41 33.51 6.80
CA TYR A 90 7.26 33.79 7.67
C TYR A 90 5.85 33.51 7.10
N SER A 91 5.66 33.24 5.80
CA SER A 91 4.30 33.05 5.23
C SER A 91 3.53 31.94 5.96
N ASP A 92 4.17 30.79 6.19
CA ASP A 92 3.55 29.69 6.93
C ASP A 92 3.44 29.94 8.44
N LYS A 93 4.06 30.99 9.00
CA LYS A 93 3.86 31.43 10.40
C LYS A 93 2.63 32.33 10.52
N LEU A 94 2.37 33.18 9.53
CA LEU A 94 1.26 34.14 9.54
C LEU A 94 -0.05 33.58 8.98
N GLY A 95 0.01 32.61 8.07
CA GLY A 95 -1.14 32.15 7.29
C GLY A 95 -1.39 33.05 6.06
N ARG A 96 -2.26 32.58 5.17
CA ARG A 96 -2.47 33.20 3.85
C ARG A 96 -3.18 34.54 3.98
N ARG A 97 -4.26 34.60 4.78
CA ARG A 97 -5.07 35.83 4.98
C ARG A 97 -4.26 37.01 5.53
N LYS A 98 -3.50 36.79 6.61
CA LYS A 98 -2.66 37.84 7.23
C LYS A 98 -1.58 38.34 6.27
N THR A 99 -0.95 37.42 5.52
CA THR A 99 0.10 37.77 4.56
C THR A 99 -0.46 38.63 3.41
N VAL A 100 -1.64 38.31 2.88
CA VAL A 100 -2.32 39.14 1.86
C VAL A 100 -2.71 40.51 2.42
N PHE A 101 -3.25 40.59 3.64
CA PHE A 101 -3.60 41.86 4.28
C PHE A 101 -2.38 42.77 4.51
N ILE A 102 -1.26 42.22 5.00
CA ILE A 102 -0.01 42.95 5.20
C ILE A 102 0.54 43.45 3.86
N GLY A 103 0.55 42.60 2.83
CA GLY A 103 0.90 43.01 1.48
C GLY A 103 0.02 44.17 0.99
N ALA A 104 -1.29 44.07 1.13
CA ALA A 104 -2.22 45.13 0.74
C ALA A 104 -1.92 46.46 1.45
N ALA A 105 -1.65 46.45 2.77
CA ALA A 105 -1.25 47.65 3.51
C ALA A 105 0.04 48.28 2.98
N ILE A 106 1.05 47.46 2.63
CA ILE A 106 2.31 47.93 2.06
C ILE A 106 2.12 48.45 0.61
N THR A 107 1.18 47.89 -0.18
CA THR A 107 0.86 48.47 -1.51
C THR A 107 0.34 49.90 -1.40
N VAL A 108 -0.49 50.22 -0.41
CA VAL A 108 -1.00 51.58 -0.18
C VAL A 108 0.15 52.55 0.14
N LEU A 109 1.10 52.15 0.99
CA LEU A 109 2.28 52.95 1.30
C LEU A 109 3.15 53.21 0.05
N GLY A 110 3.43 52.16 -0.73
CA GLY A 110 4.25 52.26 -1.95
C GLY A 110 3.58 53.09 -3.07
N GLN A 111 2.25 53.02 -3.19
CA GLN A 111 1.47 53.87 -4.11
C GLN A 111 1.47 55.34 -3.65
N ALA A 112 1.26 55.61 -2.36
CA ALA A 112 1.27 56.97 -1.81
C ALA A 112 2.60 57.69 -2.07
N LEU A 113 3.74 56.99 -1.91
CA LEU A 113 5.06 57.52 -2.19
C LEU A 113 5.29 57.82 -3.69
N GLN A 114 4.69 57.06 -4.60
CA GLN A 114 4.78 57.31 -6.05
C GLN A 114 3.86 58.44 -6.51
N VAL A 115 2.61 58.50 -6.04
CA VAL A 115 1.65 59.57 -6.38
C VAL A 115 2.11 60.92 -5.83
N SER A 116 2.72 60.95 -4.64
CA SER A 116 3.30 62.15 -4.03
C SER A 116 4.70 62.51 -4.54
N ALA A 117 5.27 61.74 -5.48
CA ALA A 117 6.67 61.90 -5.88
C ALA A 117 6.98 63.30 -6.43
N THR A 118 8.02 63.93 -5.89
CA THR A 118 8.66 65.15 -6.43
C THR A 118 10.13 64.95 -6.78
N THR A 119 10.71 63.80 -6.41
CA THR A 119 12.10 63.43 -6.73
C THR A 119 12.18 62.00 -7.25
N LEU A 120 13.16 61.72 -8.10
CA LEU A 120 13.38 60.38 -8.66
C LEU A 120 13.65 59.33 -7.57
N VAL A 121 14.34 59.72 -6.49
CA VAL A 121 14.63 58.83 -5.35
C VAL A 121 13.34 58.43 -4.64
N GLN A 122 12.44 59.38 -4.36
CA GLN A 122 11.14 59.09 -3.74
C GLN A 122 10.28 58.16 -4.61
N LEU A 123 10.27 58.39 -5.94
CA LEU A 123 9.59 57.52 -6.89
C LEU A 123 10.16 56.08 -6.85
N VAL A 124 11.48 55.92 -6.90
CA VAL A 124 12.16 54.62 -6.86
C VAL A 124 11.93 53.90 -5.52
N VAL A 125 12.01 54.59 -4.38
CA VAL A 125 11.70 54.02 -3.06
C VAL A 125 10.24 53.56 -2.99
N GLY A 126 9.29 54.36 -3.48
CA GLY A 126 7.88 53.98 -3.59
C GLY A 126 7.67 52.75 -4.49
N ARG A 127 8.41 52.64 -5.59
CA ARG A 127 8.38 51.46 -6.49
C ARG A 127 8.94 50.20 -5.85
N VAL A 128 10.05 50.29 -5.10
CA VAL A 128 10.61 49.15 -4.36
C VAL A 128 9.65 48.67 -3.26
N ILE A 129 9.04 49.60 -2.50
CA ILE A 129 8.05 49.27 -1.45
C ILE A 129 6.79 48.65 -2.04
N LEU A 130 6.25 49.23 -3.13
CA LEU A 130 5.10 48.64 -3.83
C LEU A 130 5.45 47.27 -4.43
N GLY A 131 6.62 47.14 -5.03
CA GLY A 131 7.12 45.88 -5.57
C GLY A 131 7.19 44.80 -4.49
N PHE A 132 7.77 45.10 -3.32
CA PHE A 132 7.85 44.18 -2.19
C PHE A 132 6.48 43.59 -1.82
N ALA A 133 5.45 44.44 -1.75
CA ALA A 133 4.08 44.01 -1.51
C ALA A 133 3.51 43.13 -2.63
N ILE A 134 3.73 43.47 -3.91
CA ILE A 134 3.30 42.64 -5.04
C ILE A 134 4.05 41.29 -5.07
N GLY A 135 5.31 41.24 -4.65
CA GLY A 135 6.07 40.01 -4.44
C GLY A 135 5.42 39.09 -3.40
N GLN A 136 5.03 39.64 -2.25
CA GLN A 136 4.31 38.89 -1.21
C GLN A 136 2.95 38.36 -1.70
N ILE A 137 2.18 39.22 -2.39
CA ILE A 137 0.83 38.89 -2.89
C ILE A 137 0.91 37.81 -3.99
N SER A 138 1.78 38.00 -4.99
CA SER A 138 1.93 37.09 -6.13
C SER A 138 2.41 35.69 -5.74
N GLY A 139 3.23 35.55 -4.69
CA GLY A 139 3.60 34.25 -4.14
C GLY A 139 2.53 33.60 -3.27
N THR A 140 1.70 34.38 -2.56
CA THR A 140 0.74 33.86 -1.56
C THR A 140 -0.62 33.50 -2.15
N VAL A 141 -1.16 34.31 -3.06
CA VAL A 141 -2.54 34.17 -3.54
C VAL A 141 -2.76 32.90 -4.39
N PRO A 142 -1.85 32.50 -5.32
CA PRO A 142 -1.99 31.24 -6.04
C PRO A 142 -1.98 30.02 -5.11
N VAL A 143 -1.12 30.04 -4.07
CA VAL A 143 -1.05 28.97 -3.06
C VAL A 143 -2.38 28.88 -2.31
N TRP A 144 -2.89 30.00 -1.76
CA TRP A 144 -4.17 30.02 -1.05
C TRP A 144 -5.34 29.54 -1.93
N LEU A 145 -5.38 29.96 -3.20
CA LEU A 145 -6.39 29.49 -4.15
C LEU A 145 -6.30 27.98 -4.41
N SER A 146 -5.08 27.45 -4.61
CA SER A 146 -4.86 26.02 -4.84
C SER A 146 -5.21 25.13 -3.62
N GLU A 147 -5.00 25.65 -2.40
CA GLU A 147 -5.27 24.95 -1.15
C GLU A 147 -6.77 24.90 -0.80
N CYS A 148 -7.59 25.78 -1.42
CA CYS A 148 -9.04 25.84 -1.22
C CYS A 148 -9.87 25.25 -2.39
N ALA A 149 -9.34 25.27 -3.62
CA ALA A 149 -10.03 24.79 -4.83
C ALA A 149 -10.13 23.26 -4.92
N SER A 150 -11.23 22.75 -5.46
CA SER A 150 -11.39 21.32 -5.81
C SER A 150 -10.62 20.96 -7.09
N PRO A 151 -10.07 19.73 -7.22
CA PRO A 151 -9.42 19.22 -8.43
C PRO A 151 -10.20 19.45 -9.74
N LYS A 152 -11.54 19.42 -9.69
CA LYS A 152 -12.40 19.59 -10.86
C LYS A 152 -12.30 20.98 -11.50
N TYR A 153 -12.16 22.04 -10.70
CA TYR A 153 -12.18 23.44 -11.16
C TYR A 153 -10.86 24.19 -10.90
N ARG A 154 -9.83 23.53 -10.35
CA ARG A 154 -8.55 24.17 -9.99
C ARG A 154 -7.85 24.84 -11.18
N GLY A 155 -8.00 24.31 -12.40
CA GLY A 155 -7.38 24.88 -13.60
C GLY A 155 -8.01 26.21 -13.99
N GLN A 156 -9.32 26.21 -14.21
CA GLN A 156 -10.16 27.40 -14.43
C GLN A 156 -9.88 28.49 -13.39
N LEU A 157 -9.97 28.16 -12.10
CA LEU A 157 -9.72 29.10 -11.01
C LEU A 157 -8.27 29.63 -11.04
N GLY A 158 -7.28 28.77 -11.30
CA GLY A 158 -5.88 29.16 -11.40
C GLY A 158 -5.59 30.13 -12.55
N ILE A 159 -6.16 29.90 -13.74
CA ILE A 159 -5.97 30.75 -14.92
C ILE A 159 -6.58 32.16 -14.76
N CYS A 160 -7.55 32.34 -13.85
CA CYS A 160 -8.04 33.68 -13.50
C CYS A 160 -6.91 34.63 -13.06
N THR A 161 -5.85 34.14 -12.41
CA THR A 161 -4.66 34.95 -12.08
C THR A 161 -4.10 35.66 -13.33
N GLY A 162 -3.95 34.91 -14.43
CA GLY A 162 -3.44 35.42 -15.70
C GLY A 162 -4.42 36.35 -16.43
N ILE A 163 -5.73 36.03 -16.40
CA ILE A 163 -6.77 36.95 -16.91
C ILE A 163 -6.62 38.32 -16.24
N PHE A 164 -6.48 38.35 -14.92
CA PHE A 164 -6.40 39.60 -14.15
C PHE A 164 -5.08 40.34 -14.32
N ILE A 165 -3.94 39.67 -14.54
CA ILE A 165 -2.69 40.31 -15.00
C ILE A 165 -2.94 41.05 -16.34
N SER A 166 -3.56 40.39 -17.31
CA SER A 166 -3.83 40.98 -18.63
C SER A 166 -4.82 42.14 -18.57
N THR A 167 -5.86 42.02 -17.75
CA THR A 167 -6.78 43.12 -17.41
C THR A 167 -6.02 44.29 -16.78
N GLY A 168 -5.07 44.03 -15.88
CA GLY A 168 -4.19 45.07 -15.32
C GLY A 168 -3.40 45.84 -16.38
N TYR A 169 -2.73 45.14 -17.30
CA TYR A 169 -2.03 45.76 -18.44
C TYR A 169 -2.98 46.59 -19.32
N THR A 170 -4.16 46.06 -19.62
CA THR A 170 -5.16 46.65 -20.52
C THR A 170 -5.78 47.91 -19.91
N LEU A 171 -6.17 47.85 -18.63
CA LEU A 171 -6.69 49.00 -17.90
C LEU A 171 -5.67 50.13 -17.85
N CYS A 172 -4.42 49.84 -17.47
CA CYS A 172 -3.34 50.83 -17.44
C CYS A 172 -3.19 51.53 -18.81
N ASN A 173 -3.04 50.79 -19.91
CA ASN A 173 -2.75 51.41 -21.21
C ASN A 173 -3.91 52.29 -21.73
N TRP A 174 -5.16 51.88 -21.53
CA TRP A 174 -6.32 52.73 -21.88
C TRP A 174 -6.47 53.95 -20.96
N ILE A 175 -6.19 53.81 -19.66
CA ILE A 175 -6.19 54.91 -18.69
C ILE A 175 -5.09 55.92 -19.04
N ASP A 176 -3.85 55.47 -19.23
CA ASP A 176 -2.72 56.34 -19.56
C ASP A 176 -2.92 57.06 -20.89
N LEU A 177 -3.52 56.39 -21.89
CA LEU A 177 -3.94 57.02 -23.15
C LEU A 177 -4.98 58.11 -22.89
N GLY A 178 -6.03 57.84 -22.11
CA GLY A 178 -7.06 58.81 -21.74
C GLY A 178 -6.49 60.03 -21.01
N PHE A 179 -5.67 59.82 -19.97
CA PHE A 179 -5.04 60.89 -19.21
C PHE A 179 -3.97 61.66 -20.00
N SER A 180 -3.37 61.08 -21.05
CA SER A 180 -2.43 61.79 -21.92
C SER A 180 -3.04 62.92 -22.74
N TYR A 181 -4.38 62.99 -22.86
CA TYR A 181 -5.09 64.11 -23.49
C TYR A 181 -5.32 65.32 -22.57
N LEU A 182 -5.03 65.21 -21.26
CA LEU A 182 -5.07 66.38 -20.37
C LEU A 182 -3.96 67.39 -20.74
N PRO A 183 -4.11 68.68 -20.42
CA PRO A 183 -3.02 69.66 -20.54
C PRO A 183 -1.77 69.23 -19.76
N SER A 184 -0.59 69.60 -20.27
CA SER A 184 0.74 69.25 -19.74
C SER A 184 0.90 69.60 -18.25
N SER A 185 0.61 68.64 -17.38
CA SER A 185 0.46 68.84 -15.93
C SER A 185 0.71 67.53 -15.20
N THR A 186 1.01 67.59 -13.89
CA THR A 186 1.27 66.37 -13.11
C THR A 186 0.04 65.45 -12.99
N GLY A 187 -1.16 65.96 -13.29
CA GLY A 187 -2.38 65.16 -13.41
C GLY A 187 -2.32 64.08 -14.50
N GLN A 188 -1.55 64.30 -15.58
CA GLN A 188 -1.37 63.32 -16.67
C GLN A 188 -0.77 61.98 -16.18
N TRP A 189 -0.05 61.98 -15.05
CA TRP A 189 0.63 60.78 -14.52
C TRP A 189 0.29 60.46 -13.06
N ARG A 190 -0.02 61.45 -12.21
CA ARG A 190 -0.40 61.20 -10.81
C ARG A 190 -1.77 60.55 -10.66
N ALA A 191 -2.71 60.81 -11.57
CA ALA A 191 -4.03 60.19 -11.53
C ALA A 191 -4.01 58.71 -11.99
N PRO A 192 -3.32 58.33 -13.10
CA PRO A 192 -3.08 56.92 -13.38
C PRO A 192 -2.36 56.15 -12.27
N LEU A 193 -1.41 56.76 -11.55
CA LEU A 193 -0.74 56.13 -10.40
C LEU A 193 -1.63 56.01 -9.14
N SER A 194 -2.74 56.74 -9.02
CA SER A 194 -3.62 56.68 -7.84
C SER A 194 -4.79 55.71 -7.98
N ILE A 195 -5.24 55.42 -9.21
CA ILE A 195 -6.32 54.43 -9.47
C ILE A 195 -6.06 53.04 -8.81
N PRO A 196 -4.82 52.50 -8.76
CA PRO A 196 -4.48 51.30 -8.00
C PRO A 196 -4.96 51.24 -6.54
N PHE A 197 -5.13 52.37 -5.85
CA PHE A 197 -5.61 52.39 -4.46
C PHE A 197 -6.96 51.68 -4.28
N LEU A 198 -7.83 51.69 -5.29
CA LEU A 198 -9.13 51.01 -5.24
C LEU A 198 -8.99 49.50 -5.01
N PHE A 199 -8.07 48.87 -5.73
CA PHE A 199 -7.81 47.43 -5.63
C PHE A 199 -7.10 47.07 -4.32
N SER A 200 -6.17 47.92 -3.87
CA SER A 200 -5.51 47.78 -2.56
C SER A 200 -6.49 47.91 -1.39
N ALA A 201 -7.43 48.86 -1.46
CA ALA A 201 -8.50 49.01 -0.48
C ALA A 201 -9.45 47.80 -0.48
N MET A 202 -9.80 47.26 -1.65
CA MET A 202 -10.64 46.06 -1.73
C MET A 202 -9.99 44.85 -1.03
N LEU A 203 -8.67 44.65 -1.18
CA LEU A 203 -7.93 43.62 -0.46
C LEU A 203 -7.90 43.83 1.06
N LEU A 204 -7.70 45.06 1.53
CA LEU A 204 -7.70 45.39 2.97
C LEU A 204 -9.05 45.07 3.63
N VAL A 205 -10.15 45.34 2.94
CA VAL A 205 -11.50 45.04 3.43
C VAL A 205 -11.82 43.54 3.34
N SER A 206 -11.40 42.86 2.28
CA SER A 206 -11.81 41.47 2.00
C SER A 206 -10.96 40.39 2.67
N ALA A 207 -9.69 40.62 2.98
CA ALA A 207 -8.74 39.56 3.37
C ALA A 207 -9.18 38.70 4.58
N PHE A 208 -9.89 39.28 5.55
CA PHE A 208 -10.37 38.57 6.74
C PHE A 208 -11.79 38.00 6.62
N THR A 209 -12.51 38.26 5.52
CA THR A 209 -13.91 37.82 5.34
C THR A 209 -14.03 36.38 4.82
N PHE A 210 -12.91 35.80 4.37
CA PHE A 210 -12.78 34.42 3.90
C PHE A 210 -12.24 33.47 5.00
N PRO A 211 -12.50 32.16 4.91
CA PRO A 211 -11.82 31.15 5.71
C PRO A 211 -10.32 31.02 5.35
N GLU A 212 -9.51 30.57 6.30
CA GLU A 212 -8.08 30.28 6.07
C GLU A 212 -7.90 29.00 5.24
N SER A 213 -6.75 28.83 4.60
CA SER A 213 -6.37 27.58 3.92
C SER A 213 -6.53 26.35 4.84
N PRO A 214 -7.34 25.33 4.47
CA PRO A 214 -7.47 24.09 5.26
C PRO A 214 -6.15 23.35 5.39
N ARG A 215 -5.35 23.25 4.31
CA ARG A 215 -4.02 22.63 4.33
C ARG A 215 -3.08 23.33 5.33
N TRP A 216 -3.11 24.65 5.39
CA TRP A 216 -2.30 25.42 6.35
C TRP A 216 -2.77 25.25 7.80
N LEU A 217 -4.08 25.12 8.02
CA LEU A 217 -4.62 24.87 9.37
C LEU A 217 -4.22 23.49 9.90
N ILE A 218 -4.28 22.43 9.07
CA ILE A 218 -3.81 21.08 9.45
C ILE A 218 -2.29 21.08 9.68
N SER A 219 -1.49 21.77 8.86
CA SER A 219 -0.04 21.90 9.09
C SER A 219 0.31 22.70 10.36
N ARG A 220 -0.68 23.30 11.01
CA ARG A 220 -0.60 23.98 12.32
C ARG A 220 -1.33 23.22 13.44
N GLY A 221 -1.75 21.97 13.21
CA GLY A 221 -2.46 21.13 14.19
C GLY A 221 -3.90 21.55 14.48
N ARG A 222 -4.48 22.45 13.69
CA ARG A 222 -5.80 23.06 13.92
C ARG A 222 -6.86 22.38 13.06
N VAL A 223 -7.05 21.08 13.28
CA VAL A 223 -7.90 20.21 12.44
C VAL A 223 -9.36 20.66 12.44
N GLU A 224 -9.94 20.98 13.60
CA GLU A 224 -11.32 21.48 13.73
C GLU A 224 -11.60 22.72 12.85
N GLU A 225 -10.69 23.71 12.91
CA GLU A 225 -10.78 24.91 12.06
C GLU A 225 -10.58 24.57 10.58
N ALA A 226 -9.76 23.57 10.25
CA ALA A 226 -9.55 23.12 8.88
C ALA A 226 -10.80 22.47 8.30
N THR A 227 -11.44 21.59 9.07
CA THR A 227 -12.75 20.98 8.74
C THR A 227 -13.78 22.09 8.54
N ALA A 228 -13.96 23.00 9.50
CA ALA A 228 -14.89 24.12 9.38
C ALA A 228 -14.60 25.04 8.16
N SER A 229 -13.33 25.23 7.80
CA SER A 229 -12.94 25.95 6.58
C SER A 229 -13.31 25.17 5.31
N LEU A 230 -13.04 23.86 5.28
CA LEU A 230 -13.29 23.00 4.13
C LEU A 230 -14.79 22.81 3.88
N CYS A 231 -15.59 22.57 4.93
CA CYS A 231 -17.05 22.56 4.89
C CYS A 231 -17.60 23.79 4.15
N ARG A 232 -17.05 24.97 4.48
CA ARG A 232 -17.44 26.23 3.83
C ARG A 232 -16.98 26.37 2.39
N TYR A 233 -15.79 25.89 2.02
CA TYR A 233 -15.31 25.92 0.63
C TYR A 233 -15.98 24.87 -0.28
N ARG A 234 -16.48 23.76 0.28
CA ARG A 234 -17.22 22.72 -0.45
C ARG A 234 -18.74 22.97 -0.45
N GLY A 235 -19.28 23.55 0.61
CA GLY A 235 -20.73 23.70 0.83
C GLY A 235 -21.38 22.44 1.42
N LYS A 236 -20.64 21.70 2.26
CA LYS A 236 -21.00 20.41 2.85
C LYS A 236 -20.86 20.45 4.38
N ASP A 237 -21.44 19.48 5.07
CA ASP A 237 -21.37 19.34 6.53
C ASP A 237 -20.02 18.75 7.00
N ALA A 238 -19.69 18.88 8.28
CA ALA A 238 -18.47 18.31 8.87
C ALA A 238 -18.49 16.76 8.96
N HIS A 239 -19.65 16.12 8.88
CA HIS A 239 -19.81 14.66 8.86
C HIS A 239 -20.03 14.10 7.45
N ASP A 240 -19.86 14.94 6.41
CA ASP A 240 -19.91 14.50 5.02
C ASP A 240 -18.62 13.73 4.66
N GLU A 241 -18.77 12.54 4.06
CA GLU A 241 -17.65 11.64 3.75
C GLU A 241 -16.55 12.30 2.90
N MET A 242 -16.92 13.21 1.98
CA MET A 242 -15.94 13.98 1.20
C MET A 242 -15.06 14.86 2.11
N ILE A 243 -15.66 15.48 3.12
CA ILE A 243 -14.94 16.34 4.06
C ILE A 243 -14.02 15.50 4.93
N MET A 244 -14.52 14.41 5.51
CA MET A 244 -13.73 13.53 6.36
C MET A 244 -12.57 12.90 5.58
N GLY A 245 -12.82 12.42 4.35
CA GLY A 245 -11.80 11.87 3.46
C GLY A 245 -10.75 12.90 3.01
N GLU A 246 -11.15 14.10 2.57
CA GLU A 246 -10.20 15.14 2.17
C GLU A 246 -9.36 15.63 3.36
N ILE A 247 -9.92 15.74 4.57
CA ILE A 247 -9.17 16.07 5.79
C ILE A 247 -8.16 14.97 6.14
N ALA A 248 -8.59 13.70 6.18
CA ALA A 248 -7.72 12.55 6.48
C ALA A 248 -6.57 12.40 5.47
N HIS A 249 -6.82 12.61 4.17
CA HIS A 249 -5.76 12.59 3.16
C HIS A 249 -4.75 13.73 3.30
N ILE A 250 -5.17 14.92 3.73
CA ILE A 250 -4.25 16.02 4.03
C ILE A 250 -3.40 15.71 5.27
N GLN A 251 -3.98 15.09 6.31
CA GLN A 251 -3.24 14.64 7.50
C GLN A 251 -2.18 13.59 7.14
N LEU A 252 -2.57 12.50 6.47
CA LEU A 252 -1.67 11.42 6.07
C LEU A 252 -0.54 11.90 5.15
N ALA A 253 -0.82 12.83 4.23
CA ALA A 253 0.20 13.46 3.39
C ALA A 253 1.19 14.34 4.19
N LEU A 254 0.71 15.02 5.25
CA LEU A 254 1.55 15.81 6.14
C LEU A 254 2.38 14.91 7.08
N GLU A 255 1.83 13.83 7.60
CA GLU A 255 2.49 12.88 8.50
C GLU A 255 3.64 12.15 7.80
N GLY A 256 3.38 11.55 6.63
CA GLY A 256 4.39 10.86 5.83
C GLY A 256 5.53 11.75 5.29
N SER A 257 5.43 13.09 5.45
CA SER A 257 6.45 14.04 5.00
C SER A 257 7.50 14.41 6.07
N GLY A 258 7.30 14.08 7.35
CA GLY A 258 8.26 14.40 8.42
C GLY A 258 8.54 15.91 8.62
N THR A 259 9.59 16.27 9.37
CA THR A 259 10.03 17.67 9.55
C THR A 259 10.97 18.10 8.44
N MET A 260 10.45 18.79 7.43
CA MET A 260 11.22 19.24 6.26
C MET A 260 11.72 20.70 6.41
N SER A 261 12.95 20.94 5.99
CA SER A 261 13.58 22.25 5.80
C SER A 261 13.62 22.66 4.32
N VAL A 262 13.80 23.95 4.05
CA VAL A 262 14.03 24.46 2.69
C VAL A 262 15.39 24.01 2.13
N LEU A 263 16.34 23.65 3.01
CA LEU A 263 17.65 23.11 2.61
C LEU A 263 17.55 21.69 2.02
N ASP A 264 16.57 20.90 2.46
CA ASP A 264 16.40 19.50 2.07
C ASP A 264 16.06 19.35 0.58
N ILE A 265 15.60 20.44 -0.05
CA ILE A 265 15.42 20.55 -1.51
C ILE A 265 16.70 20.21 -2.28
N PHE A 266 17.87 20.39 -1.67
CA PHE A 266 19.17 20.14 -2.29
C PHE A 266 19.80 18.78 -1.90
N ASP A 267 19.15 17.96 -1.07
CA ASP A 267 19.64 16.59 -0.83
C ASP A 267 19.47 15.75 -2.10
N ARG A 268 20.52 15.02 -2.45
CA ARG A 268 20.55 14.09 -3.59
C ARG A 268 20.07 12.69 -3.23
N LYS A 269 19.86 12.39 -1.94
CA LYS A 269 19.32 11.12 -1.44
C LYS A 269 17.79 11.12 -1.23
N ASP A 270 17.15 12.28 -1.39
CA ASP A 270 15.71 12.44 -1.17
C ASP A 270 14.85 11.60 -2.14
N LYS A 271 14.04 10.71 -1.57
CA LYS A 271 13.10 9.85 -2.30
C LYS A 271 11.88 10.61 -2.84
N THR A 272 11.54 11.77 -2.29
CA THR A 272 10.40 12.61 -2.72
C THR A 272 10.73 13.52 -3.91
N ARG A 273 11.99 13.52 -4.36
CA ARG A 273 12.53 14.22 -5.55
C ARG A 273 12.31 15.73 -5.55
N LEU A 274 12.42 16.37 -4.39
CA LEU A 274 12.30 17.81 -4.18
C LEU A 274 13.14 18.63 -5.16
N LEU A 275 14.39 18.22 -5.43
CA LEU A 275 15.27 18.92 -6.36
C LEU A 275 14.69 18.96 -7.78
N LEU A 276 14.12 17.85 -8.26
CA LEU A 276 13.44 17.81 -9.57
C LEU A 276 12.19 18.68 -9.56
N ARG A 277 11.36 18.59 -8.51
CA ARG A 277 10.13 19.37 -8.35
C ARG A 277 10.43 20.87 -8.33
N PHE A 278 11.51 21.26 -7.64
CA PHE A 278 12.05 22.61 -7.63
C PHE A 278 12.47 23.06 -9.03
N TRP A 279 13.24 22.25 -9.77
CA TRP A 279 13.61 22.58 -11.16
C TRP A 279 12.42 22.70 -12.12
N LEU A 280 11.33 21.92 -11.95
CA LEU A 280 10.09 22.07 -12.73
C LEU A 280 9.40 23.41 -12.42
N CYS A 281 9.29 23.78 -11.14
CA CYS A 281 8.71 25.06 -10.72
C CYS A 281 9.55 26.26 -11.17
N MET A 282 10.87 26.18 -11.04
CA MET A 282 11.81 27.21 -11.49
C MET A 282 11.80 27.34 -13.02
N GLY A 283 11.77 26.21 -13.74
CA GLY A 283 11.82 26.14 -15.21
C GLY A 283 10.66 26.86 -15.89
N LEU A 284 9.40 26.58 -15.50
CA LEU A 284 8.25 27.31 -16.07
C LEU A 284 8.28 28.81 -15.78
N ASN A 285 8.73 29.21 -14.60
CA ASN A 285 8.82 30.62 -14.22
C ASN A 285 9.97 31.36 -14.93
N PHE A 286 11.05 30.65 -15.31
CA PHE A 286 12.04 31.14 -16.26
C PHE A 286 11.45 31.27 -17.67
N PHE A 287 10.88 30.19 -18.23
CA PHE A 287 10.32 30.19 -19.58
C PHE A 287 9.24 31.26 -19.79
N GLN A 288 8.43 31.54 -18.77
CA GLN A 288 7.39 32.58 -18.78
C GLN A 288 7.93 33.99 -19.09
N GLN A 289 9.17 34.28 -18.68
CA GLN A 289 9.90 35.52 -18.97
C GLN A 289 10.76 35.38 -20.24
N ALA A 290 11.45 34.25 -20.38
CA ALA A 290 12.41 33.96 -21.43
C ALA A 290 11.80 33.58 -22.80
N CYS A 291 10.47 33.71 -22.96
CA CYS A 291 9.77 33.62 -24.26
C CYS A 291 9.34 34.99 -24.84
N GLY A 292 9.75 36.12 -24.22
CA GLY A 292 9.56 37.47 -24.76
C GLY A 292 8.20 38.11 -24.46
N GLY A 293 7.41 37.50 -23.56
CA GLY A 293 6.11 38.03 -23.13
C GLY A 293 6.17 39.47 -22.61
N ASN A 294 7.18 39.78 -21.79
CA ASN A 294 7.36 41.11 -21.21
C ASN A 294 7.88 42.16 -22.22
N LEU A 295 8.76 41.77 -23.14
CA LEU A 295 9.21 42.62 -24.25
C LEU A 295 7.99 43.18 -25.01
N ILE A 296 7.10 42.28 -25.43
CA ILE A 296 5.87 42.67 -26.12
C ILE A 296 4.90 43.44 -25.20
N SER A 297 4.68 42.98 -23.96
CA SER A 297 3.64 43.55 -23.09
C SER A 297 3.97 44.94 -22.53
N VAL A 298 5.25 45.26 -22.30
CA VAL A 298 5.69 46.51 -21.67
C VAL A 298 6.19 47.52 -22.70
N TYR A 299 6.79 47.08 -23.82
CA TYR A 299 7.45 47.97 -24.77
C TYR A 299 6.73 48.09 -26.13
N SER A 300 5.53 47.53 -26.31
CA SER A 300 4.75 47.63 -27.59
C SER A 300 4.71 49.05 -28.17
N SER A 301 4.34 50.05 -27.37
CA SER A 301 4.24 51.45 -27.81
C SER A 301 5.61 52.02 -28.23
N THR A 302 6.66 51.75 -27.46
CA THR A 302 8.05 52.14 -27.76
C THR A 302 8.56 51.47 -29.03
N ILE A 303 8.21 50.20 -29.27
CA ILE A 303 8.56 49.44 -30.46
C ILE A 303 7.88 50.04 -31.69
N PHE A 304 6.57 50.28 -31.63
CA PHE A 304 5.81 50.89 -32.73
C PHE A 304 6.31 52.29 -33.08
N GLN A 305 6.63 53.11 -32.06
CA GLN A 305 7.09 54.48 -32.28
C GLN A 305 8.55 54.54 -32.78
N ASN A 306 9.47 53.79 -32.16
CA ASN A 306 10.90 53.93 -32.43
C ASN A 306 11.39 53.05 -33.60
N TYR A 307 10.80 51.86 -33.79
CA TYR A 307 11.26 50.88 -34.80
C TYR A 307 10.32 50.75 -36.00
N LEU A 308 8.99 50.89 -35.81
CA LEU A 308 8.05 50.98 -36.95
C LEU A 308 7.75 52.44 -37.37
N HIS A 309 8.36 53.42 -36.71
CA HIS A 309 8.24 54.86 -36.98
C HIS A 309 6.79 55.38 -37.01
N MET A 310 5.90 54.76 -36.22
CA MET A 310 4.49 55.17 -36.11
C MET A 310 4.33 56.42 -35.24
N THR A 311 3.26 57.19 -35.46
CA THR A 311 2.98 58.38 -34.65
C THR A 311 2.72 58.00 -33.18
N PRO A 312 3.00 58.87 -32.19
CA PRO A 312 2.85 58.54 -30.78
C PRO A 312 1.43 58.10 -30.41
N THR A 313 0.41 58.75 -30.97
CA THR A 313 -1.01 58.40 -30.77
C THR A 313 -1.33 57.03 -31.34
N MET A 314 -0.91 56.74 -32.58
CA MET A 314 -1.15 55.43 -33.22
C MET A 314 -0.45 54.30 -32.44
N SER A 315 0.79 54.54 -32.00
CA SER A 315 1.58 53.59 -31.21
C SER A 315 0.91 53.24 -29.88
N LYS A 316 0.33 54.22 -29.18
CA LYS A 316 -0.40 54.00 -27.91
C LYS A 316 -1.76 53.30 -28.13
N VAL A 317 -2.51 53.68 -29.16
CA VAL A 317 -3.77 52.99 -29.54
C VAL A 317 -3.49 51.53 -29.91
N LEU A 318 -2.52 51.28 -30.79
CA LEU A 318 -2.21 49.93 -31.25
C LEU A 318 -1.69 49.03 -30.11
N ALA A 319 -0.86 49.54 -29.20
CA ALA A 319 -0.44 48.81 -28.01
C ALA A 319 -1.65 48.46 -27.11
N SER A 320 -2.58 49.41 -26.92
CA SER A 320 -3.82 49.17 -26.15
C SER A 320 -4.70 48.10 -26.81
N CYS A 321 -4.80 48.09 -28.15
CA CYS A 321 -5.51 47.05 -28.90
C CYS A 321 -4.85 45.66 -28.77
N VAL A 322 -3.52 45.57 -28.88
CA VAL A 322 -2.76 44.32 -28.71
C VAL A 322 -2.94 43.72 -27.31
N LEU A 323 -2.91 44.56 -26.27
CA LEU A 323 -3.14 44.13 -24.88
C LEU A 323 -4.61 43.77 -24.61
N SER A 324 -5.57 44.49 -25.21
CA SER A 324 -7.00 44.13 -25.15
C SER A 324 -7.24 42.75 -25.77
N TRP A 325 -6.65 42.47 -26.93
CA TRP A 325 -6.68 41.16 -27.58
C TRP A 325 -6.05 40.06 -26.71
N LYS A 326 -4.90 40.35 -26.09
CA LYS A 326 -4.25 39.43 -25.13
C LYS A 326 -5.21 39.02 -24.00
N THR A 327 -5.95 39.97 -23.45
CA THR A 327 -6.94 39.74 -22.38
C THR A 327 -8.14 38.91 -22.85
N LEU A 328 -8.62 39.13 -24.09
CA LEU A 328 -9.64 38.25 -24.69
C LEU A 328 -9.11 36.82 -24.88
N CYS A 329 -7.85 36.64 -25.27
CA CYS A 329 -7.23 35.32 -25.42
C CYS A 329 -7.04 34.59 -24.07
N CYS A 330 -6.88 35.32 -22.96
CA CYS A 330 -6.91 34.73 -21.62
C CYS A 330 -8.28 34.08 -21.29
N LEU A 331 -9.40 34.61 -21.81
CA LEU A 331 -10.73 34.02 -21.63
C LEU A 331 -10.87 32.68 -22.35
N LEU A 332 -10.27 32.51 -23.54
CA LEU A 332 -10.22 31.21 -24.21
C LEU A 332 -9.47 30.17 -23.35
N THR A 333 -8.38 30.59 -22.70
CA THR A 333 -7.56 29.73 -21.84
C THR A 333 -8.34 29.18 -20.65
N PHE A 334 -9.28 29.96 -20.09
CA PHE A 334 -10.17 29.49 -19.01
C PHE A 334 -11.03 28.30 -19.46
N TRP A 335 -11.57 28.31 -20.67
CA TRP A 335 -12.37 27.22 -21.21
C TRP A 335 -11.53 26.01 -21.66
N THR A 336 -10.28 26.21 -22.09
CA THR A 336 -9.43 25.12 -22.59
C THR A 336 -8.55 24.45 -21.53
N ILE A 337 -8.12 25.11 -20.45
CA ILE A 337 -7.08 24.59 -19.53
C ILE A 337 -7.44 23.25 -18.85
N ASP A 338 -8.71 23.08 -18.45
CA ASP A 338 -9.21 21.84 -17.84
C ASP A 338 -9.69 20.83 -18.88
N ASN A 339 -9.79 21.20 -20.17
CA ASN A 339 -10.05 20.26 -21.26
C ASN A 339 -8.74 19.70 -21.85
N TRP A 340 -7.79 20.57 -22.21
CA TRP A 340 -6.50 20.22 -22.83
C TRP A 340 -5.45 19.73 -21.81
N GLY A 341 -5.60 20.09 -20.54
CA GLY A 341 -4.58 19.85 -19.52
C GLY A 341 -3.40 20.83 -19.59
N ARG A 342 -2.53 20.77 -18.58
CA ARG A 342 -1.44 21.75 -18.40
C ARG A 342 -0.35 21.52 -19.45
N ARG A 343 0.01 20.26 -19.72
CA ARG A 343 1.10 19.92 -20.63
C ARG A 343 0.83 20.37 -22.06
N LEU A 344 -0.33 20.03 -22.62
CA LEU A 344 -0.67 20.40 -24.00
C LEU A 344 -0.71 21.92 -24.17
N SER A 345 -1.28 22.62 -23.18
CA SER A 345 -1.35 24.09 -23.16
C SER A 345 0.04 24.75 -23.21
N PHE A 346 1.02 24.28 -22.41
CA PHE A 346 2.39 24.79 -22.49
C PHE A 346 3.10 24.43 -23.81
N MET A 347 2.90 23.22 -24.37
CA MET A 347 3.51 22.80 -25.64
C MET A 347 2.99 23.62 -26.83
N VAL A 348 1.67 23.81 -26.92
CA VAL A 348 1.02 24.64 -27.96
C VAL A 348 1.46 26.10 -27.85
N SER A 349 1.50 26.63 -26.62
CA SER A 349 1.97 28.00 -26.35
C SER A 349 3.43 28.19 -26.78
N GLY A 350 4.35 27.31 -26.36
CA GLY A 350 5.77 27.38 -26.71
C GLY A 350 6.04 27.33 -28.22
N ALA A 351 5.40 26.39 -28.93
CA ALA A 351 5.54 26.28 -30.38
C ALA A 351 5.02 27.53 -31.12
N GLY A 352 3.83 28.02 -30.77
CA GLY A 352 3.26 29.21 -31.39
C GLY A 352 4.07 30.48 -31.12
N MET A 353 4.55 30.67 -29.88
CA MET A 353 5.44 31.78 -29.52
C MET A 353 6.77 31.73 -30.29
N SER A 354 7.36 30.54 -30.45
CA SER A 354 8.59 30.34 -31.23
C SER A 354 8.43 30.78 -32.68
N ILE A 355 7.35 30.37 -33.34
CA ILE A 355 7.05 30.75 -34.73
C ILE A 355 6.87 32.26 -34.84
N CYS A 356 6.13 32.88 -33.91
CA CYS A 356 5.93 34.32 -33.92
C CYS A 356 7.26 35.08 -33.75
N MET A 357 8.08 34.72 -32.76
CA MET A 357 9.37 35.36 -32.51
C MET A 357 10.34 35.22 -33.69
N ALA A 358 10.32 34.08 -34.40
CA ALA A 358 11.09 33.92 -35.64
C ALA A 358 10.62 34.89 -36.74
N VAL A 359 9.31 35.10 -36.91
CA VAL A 359 8.77 36.07 -37.89
C VAL A 359 9.08 37.52 -37.49
N LEU A 360 9.04 37.86 -36.19
CA LEU A 360 9.45 39.18 -35.69
C LEU A 360 10.97 39.41 -35.92
N ALA A 361 11.81 38.38 -35.78
CA ALA A 361 13.23 38.45 -36.12
C ALA A 361 13.47 38.70 -37.61
N VAL A 362 12.76 37.97 -38.49
CA VAL A 362 12.91 38.12 -39.96
C VAL A 362 12.42 39.49 -40.42
N THR A 363 11.24 39.95 -39.97
CA THR A 363 10.66 41.25 -40.36
C THR A 363 11.45 42.45 -39.83
N THR A 364 12.32 42.28 -38.82
CA THR A 364 13.26 43.31 -38.34
C THR A 364 14.70 43.13 -38.85
N GLY A 365 15.05 41.97 -39.42
CA GLY A 365 16.41 41.66 -39.88
C GLY A 365 16.71 41.98 -41.34
N LEU A 366 15.69 42.12 -42.20
CA LEU A 366 15.84 42.27 -43.65
C LEU A 366 16.14 43.72 -44.14
N GLY A 367 16.76 44.55 -43.29
CA GLY A 367 17.16 45.91 -43.64
C GLY A 367 16.04 46.95 -43.48
N LYS A 368 15.76 47.75 -44.51
CA LYS A 368 14.73 48.80 -44.42
C LYS A 368 13.33 48.18 -44.31
N ILE A 369 12.66 48.42 -43.19
CA ILE A 369 11.28 47.99 -42.94
C ILE A 369 10.35 48.60 -44.00
N THR A 370 9.66 47.74 -44.74
CA THR A 370 8.61 48.13 -45.68
C THR A 370 7.24 48.11 -45.00
N HIS A 371 6.25 48.78 -45.59
CA HIS A 371 4.88 48.79 -45.05
C HIS A 371 4.30 47.37 -44.88
N ALA A 372 4.63 46.44 -45.79
CA ALA A 372 4.25 45.04 -45.68
C ALA A 372 4.94 44.32 -44.49
N MET A 373 6.23 44.58 -44.25
CA MET A 373 6.92 44.03 -43.08
C MET A 373 6.41 44.62 -41.77
N ALA A 374 6.04 45.90 -41.73
CA ALA A 374 5.41 46.52 -40.56
C ALA A 374 4.02 45.90 -40.26
N ILE A 375 3.18 45.66 -41.28
CA ILE A 375 1.90 44.93 -41.11
C ILE A 375 2.14 43.53 -40.58
N ALA A 376 3.10 42.77 -41.17
CA ALA A 376 3.42 41.41 -40.73
C ALA A 376 3.91 41.38 -39.28
N TYR A 377 4.78 42.32 -38.89
CA TYR A 377 5.28 42.45 -37.52
C TYR A 377 4.12 42.68 -36.52
N VAL A 378 3.22 43.63 -36.80
CA VAL A 378 2.05 43.90 -35.97
C VAL A 378 1.12 42.68 -35.90
N ALA A 379 0.81 42.05 -37.05
CA ALA A 379 -0.05 40.86 -37.10
C ALA A 379 0.52 39.71 -36.26
N PHE A 380 1.82 39.43 -36.34
CA PHE A 380 2.46 38.39 -35.53
C PHE A 380 2.61 38.77 -34.05
N MET A 381 2.53 40.05 -33.66
CA MET A 381 2.30 40.43 -32.26
C MET A 381 0.88 40.08 -31.78
N PHE A 382 -0.16 40.24 -32.61
CA PHE A 382 -1.50 39.75 -32.25
C PHE A 382 -1.53 38.21 -32.13
N VAL A 383 -0.86 37.48 -33.05
CA VAL A 383 -0.76 36.00 -32.99
C VAL A 383 0.07 35.54 -31.78
N PHE A 384 1.18 36.23 -31.44
CA PHE A 384 1.93 35.95 -30.20
C PHE A 384 1.04 36.13 -28.96
N ASN A 385 0.25 37.20 -28.91
CA ASN A 385 -0.67 37.47 -27.81
C ASN A 385 -1.91 36.55 -27.79
N PHE A 386 -2.13 35.72 -28.81
CA PHE A 386 -3.04 34.57 -28.76
C PHE A 386 -2.36 33.35 -28.14
N PHE A 387 -1.13 33.00 -28.56
CA PHE A 387 -0.43 31.81 -28.04
C PHE A 387 0.12 31.97 -26.62
N TYR A 388 0.59 33.17 -26.23
CA TYR A 388 1.20 33.40 -24.91
C TYR A 388 0.21 33.14 -23.74
N PRO A 389 -1.04 33.63 -23.76
CA PRO A 389 -2.03 33.32 -22.72
C PRO A 389 -2.27 31.84 -22.45
N ILE A 390 -2.28 31.00 -23.50
CA ILE A 390 -2.66 29.58 -23.43
C ILE A 390 -1.82 28.81 -22.39
N GLY A 391 -0.53 29.12 -22.28
CA GLY A 391 0.35 28.54 -21.25
C GLY A 391 0.78 29.53 -20.17
N PHE A 392 1.32 30.68 -20.57
CA PHE A 392 2.30 31.42 -19.76
C PHE A 392 1.77 32.70 -19.10
N MET A 393 0.47 32.99 -19.17
CA MET A 393 -0.09 34.13 -18.39
C MET A 393 -0.43 33.74 -16.95
N GLY A 394 -0.89 32.50 -16.70
CA GLY A 394 -1.23 32.02 -15.34
C GLY A 394 -0.86 30.56 -15.06
N GLY A 395 -0.60 29.76 -16.10
CA GLY A 395 -0.30 28.33 -15.94
C GLY A 395 0.99 28.07 -15.15
N ASN A 396 1.99 28.96 -15.23
CA ASN A 396 3.22 28.87 -14.43
C ASN A 396 2.94 28.92 -12.92
N PHE A 397 2.07 29.84 -12.46
CA PHE A 397 1.73 29.98 -11.04
C PHE A 397 0.86 28.81 -10.56
N LEU A 398 -0.14 28.41 -11.36
CA LEU A 398 -0.99 27.25 -11.10
C LEU A 398 -0.15 25.97 -10.96
N TYR A 399 0.65 25.64 -11.97
CA TYR A 399 1.42 24.39 -12.01
C TYR A 399 2.49 24.33 -10.90
N THR A 400 3.08 25.47 -10.54
CA THR A 400 3.99 25.58 -9.39
C THR A 400 3.32 25.15 -8.08
N ALA A 401 2.08 25.59 -7.86
CA ALA A 401 1.31 25.22 -6.68
C ALA A 401 0.78 23.76 -6.74
N GLU A 402 0.50 23.24 -7.95
CA GLU A 402 0.07 21.86 -8.16
C GLU A 402 1.19 20.80 -7.98
N ILE A 403 2.46 21.15 -8.21
CA ILE A 403 3.61 20.22 -8.12
C ILE A 403 4.37 20.30 -6.79
N ALA A 404 4.32 21.41 -6.06
CA ALA A 404 5.05 21.51 -4.80
C ALA A 404 4.34 20.76 -3.65
N PRO A 405 5.05 19.95 -2.81
CA PRO A 405 4.46 19.14 -1.75
C PRO A 405 3.94 19.96 -0.59
N VAL A 406 2.94 19.43 0.14
CA VAL A 406 2.15 20.18 1.13
C VAL A 406 3.00 20.98 2.13
N ARG A 407 4.08 20.40 2.70
CA ARG A 407 4.94 21.07 3.68
C ARG A 407 5.83 22.18 3.12
N LEU A 408 6.25 22.10 1.85
CA LEU A 408 7.14 23.07 1.20
C LEU A 408 6.44 23.94 0.15
N ARG A 409 5.12 23.77 -0.06
CA ARG A 409 4.34 24.42 -1.12
C ARG A 409 4.49 25.94 -1.15
N ALA A 410 4.42 26.60 0.00
CA ALA A 410 4.59 28.05 0.09
C ALA A 410 6.05 28.48 -0.19
N ALA A 411 7.04 27.79 0.39
CA ALA A 411 8.45 28.09 0.18
C ALA A 411 8.87 27.89 -1.30
N MET A 412 8.56 26.75 -1.90
CA MET A 412 8.86 26.47 -3.31
C MET A 412 8.11 27.42 -4.26
N SER A 413 6.84 27.74 -3.98
CA SER A 413 6.10 28.73 -4.76
C SER A 413 6.71 30.13 -4.62
N SER A 414 7.16 30.52 -3.43
CA SER A 414 7.82 31.82 -3.22
C SER A 414 9.18 31.92 -3.93
N LEU A 415 9.97 30.86 -3.95
CA LEU A 415 11.26 30.79 -4.66
C LEU A 415 11.07 30.79 -6.18
N ALA A 416 10.06 30.08 -6.69
CA ALA A 416 9.71 30.08 -8.10
C ALA A 416 9.14 31.44 -8.56
N THR A 417 8.33 32.10 -7.73
CA THR A 417 7.86 33.48 -7.97
C THR A 417 9.00 34.49 -7.86
N ALA A 418 9.96 34.30 -6.96
CA ALA A 418 11.19 35.09 -6.92
C ALA A 418 12.01 34.93 -8.22
N ASN A 419 12.15 33.70 -8.73
CA ASN A 419 12.79 33.43 -10.02
C ASN A 419 12.06 34.10 -11.20
N HIS A 420 10.72 34.08 -11.22
CA HIS A 420 9.92 34.88 -12.17
C HIS A 420 10.32 36.36 -12.09
N TRP A 421 10.36 36.96 -10.89
CA TRP A 421 10.69 38.38 -10.72
C TRP A 421 12.17 38.71 -11.04
N LEU A 422 13.09 37.78 -10.81
CA LEU A 422 14.49 37.89 -11.21
C LEU A 422 14.64 37.97 -12.75
N TRP A 423 13.98 37.08 -13.49
CA TRP A 423 14.04 37.12 -14.95
C TRP A 423 13.21 38.27 -15.54
N ASN A 424 12.13 38.70 -14.87
CA ASN A 424 11.40 39.94 -15.18
C ASN A 424 12.34 41.17 -15.05
N LEU A 425 13.10 41.25 -13.96
CA LEU A 425 14.11 42.29 -13.71
C LEU A 425 15.20 42.31 -14.79
N VAL A 426 15.77 41.14 -15.12
CA VAL A 426 16.80 41.01 -16.17
C VAL A 426 16.25 41.44 -17.53
N VAL A 427 15.07 40.98 -17.92
CA VAL A 427 14.45 41.36 -19.22
C VAL A 427 14.20 42.87 -19.28
N VAL A 428 13.59 43.47 -18.25
CA VAL A 428 13.26 44.91 -18.23
C VAL A 428 14.52 45.80 -18.24
N LEU A 429 15.61 45.38 -17.59
CA LEU A 429 16.88 46.11 -17.62
C LEU A 429 17.60 45.97 -18.97
N VAL A 430 17.61 44.76 -19.55
CA VAL A 430 18.36 44.44 -20.78
C VAL A 430 17.61 44.87 -22.06
N THR A 431 16.28 44.80 -22.10
CA THR A 431 15.46 45.06 -23.32
C THR A 431 15.84 46.36 -24.03
N PRO A 432 15.90 47.55 -23.37
CA PRO A 432 16.21 48.80 -24.06
C PRO A 432 17.58 48.80 -24.75
N VAL A 433 18.58 48.17 -24.10
CA VAL A 433 19.96 48.07 -24.61
C VAL A 433 20.07 46.99 -25.70
N ALA A 434 19.38 45.86 -25.54
CA ALA A 434 19.47 44.74 -26.48
C ALA A 434 18.85 45.06 -27.85
N ILE A 435 17.70 45.74 -27.91
CA ILE A 435 17.12 46.11 -29.22
C ILE A 435 18.02 47.14 -29.94
N ASP A 436 18.64 48.07 -29.20
CA ASP A 436 19.56 49.08 -29.73
C ASP A 436 20.89 48.50 -30.22
N THR A 437 21.43 47.48 -29.53
CA THR A 437 22.77 46.91 -29.80
C THR A 437 22.79 45.65 -30.67
N ILE A 438 21.82 44.74 -30.52
CA ILE A 438 21.77 43.46 -31.26
C ILE A 438 20.53 43.29 -32.16
N GLY A 439 19.56 44.20 -32.06
CA GLY A 439 18.43 44.31 -32.99
C GLY A 439 17.66 42.99 -33.19
N CYS A 440 17.58 42.53 -34.44
CA CYS A 440 16.82 41.33 -34.83
C CYS A 440 17.26 40.05 -34.07
N TRP A 441 18.53 39.93 -33.67
CA TRP A 441 19.04 38.78 -32.93
C TRP A 441 18.39 38.62 -31.55
N TYR A 442 17.86 39.69 -30.95
CA TYR A 442 17.14 39.61 -29.69
C TYR A 442 15.87 38.75 -29.80
N TYR A 443 15.15 38.87 -30.92
CA TYR A 443 13.98 38.04 -31.22
C TYR A 443 14.37 36.58 -31.54
N VAL A 444 15.54 36.35 -32.15
CA VAL A 444 16.07 34.99 -32.39
C VAL A 444 16.31 34.24 -31.08
N ILE A 445 16.84 34.91 -30.04
CA ILE A 445 17.01 34.32 -28.70
C ILE A 445 15.65 33.86 -28.15
N TYR A 446 14.62 34.71 -28.21
CA TYR A 446 13.28 34.36 -27.76
C TYR A 446 12.63 33.24 -28.58
N ALA A 447 12.89 33.17 -29.89
CA ALA A 447 12.43 32.07 -30.73
C ALA A 447 13.07 30.73 -30.30
N LEU A 448 14.41 30.70 -30.18
CA LEU A 448 15.14 29.49 -29.79
C LEU A 448 14.77 28.99 -28.40
N ILE A 449 14.64 29.87 -27.41
CA ILE A 449 14.19 29.47 -26.06
C ILE A 449 12.76 28.93 -26.11
N SER A 450 11.86 29.59 -26.85
CA SER A 450 10.47 29.12 -26.99
C SER A 450 10.38 27.75 -27.67
N ALA A 451 11.27 27.45 -28.63
CA ALA A 451 11.36 26.14 -29.27
C ALA A 451 11.78 25.00 -28.31
N THR A 452 12.46 25.30 -27.20
CA THR A 452 12.79 24.27 -26.18
C THR A 452 11.60 23.90 -25.31
N ILE A 453 10.60 24.79 -25.16
CA ILE A 453 9.47 24.60 -24.24
C ILE A 453 8.69 23.31 -24.55
N PRO A 454 8.28 23.02 -25.81
CA PRO A 454 7.57 21.78 -26.13
C PRO A 454 8.38 20.53 -25.78
N VAL A 455 9.70 20.54 -26.02
CA VAL A 455 10.60 19.42 -25.74
C VAL A 455 10.71 19.17 -24.23
N CYS A 456 10.98 20.23 -23.45
CA CYS A 456 11.07 20.14 -22.00
C CYS A 456 9.76 19.65 -21.36
N VAL A 457 8.61 20.20 -21.78
CA VAL A 457 7.28 19.80 -21.28
C VAL A 457 6.91 18.37 -21.71
N TYR A 458 7.34 17.94 -22.90
CA TYR A 458 7.12 16.56 -23.34
C TYR A 458 7.78 15.55 -22.40
N PHE A 459 9.06 15.74 -22.06
CA PHE A 459 9.84 14.76 -21.30
C PHE A 459 9.70 14.83 -19.78
N PHE A 460 9.62 16.03 -19.18
CA PHE A 460 9.83 16.18 -17.73
C PHE A 460 8.60 16.61 -16.91
N TYR A 461 7.56 17.15 -17.55
CA TYR A 461 6.41 17.74 -16.85
C TYR A 461 5.26 16.73 -16.79
N PRO A 462 4.86 16.21 -15.61
CA PRO A 462 3.66 15.38 -15.45
C PRO A 462 2.35 16.16 -15.70
N GLU A 463 1.22 15.45 -15.81
CA GLU A 463 -0.10 16.07 -16.03
C GLU A 463 -0.92 16.13 -14.75
N THR A 464 -1.36 17.34 -14.39
CA THR A 464 -2.04 17.67 -13.14
C THR A 464 -3.56 17.86 -13.27
N ARG A 465 -4.08 17.92 -14.51
CA ARG A 465 -5.52 18.04 -14.83
C ARG A 465 -6.38 17.06 -14.01
N HIS A 466 -7.32 17.60 -13.23
CA HIS A 466 -8.30 16.86 -12.43
C HIS A 466 -7.73 15.86 -11.41
N ARG A 467 -6.57 16.14 -10.80
CA ARG A 467 -5.99 15.28 -9.76
C ARG A 467 -5.90 15.97 -8.41
N SER A 468 -6.01 15.19 -7.32
CA SER A 468 -5.69 15.69 -5.98
C SER A 468 -4.19 16.01 -5.89
N LEU A 469 -3.84 16.98 -5.04
CA LEU A 469 -2.43 17.36 -4.84
C LEU A 469 -1.68 16.22 -4.12
N GLU A 470 -2.43 15.51 -3.28
CA GLU A 470 -2.04 14.44 -2.40
C GLU A 470 -1.73 13.15 -3.20
N MET A 471 -2.44 12.86 -4.30
CA MET A 471 -2.05 11.82 -5.27
C MET A 471 -0.88 12.24 -6.15
N LEU A 472 -0.80 13.52 -6.56
CA LEU A 472 0.34 14.04 -7.32
C LEU A 472 1.64 14.00 -6.52
N ASP A 473 1.58 14.17 -5.19
CA ASP A 473 2.73 14.00 -4.29
C ASP A 473 3.29 12.57 -4.33
N ARG A 474 2.43 11.54 -4.36
CA ARG A 474 2.85 10.13 -4.42
C ARG A 474 3.63 9.77 -5.69
N VAL A 475 3.27 10.28 -6.87
CA VAL A 475 3.97 9.94 -8.15
C VAL A 475 5.48 10.24 -8.11
N PHE A 476 5.89 11.31 -7.40
CA PHE A 476 7.30 11.66 -7.29
C PHE A 476 8.07 10.78 -6.31
N VAL A 477 7.39 10.07 -5.42
CA VAL A 477 7.95 9.03 -4.54
C VAL A 477 7.97 7.69 -5.27
N ASP A 478 6.79 7.23 -5.71
CA ASP A 478 6.54 5.85 -6.16
C ASP A 478 7.19 5.51 -7.51
N ALA A 479 7.47 6.51 -8.36
CA ALA A 479 8.11 6.24 -9.65
C ALA A 479 9.53 5.67 -9.47
N PRO A 480 9.93 4.60 -10.19
CA PRO A 480 11.27 4.04 -10.04
C PRO A 480 12.36 4.94 -10.66
N SER A 481 12.02 5.79 -11.63
CA SER A 481 12.96 6.74 -12.24
C SER A 481 12.27 8.01 -12.73
N ILE A 482 13.05 9.07 -12.96
CA ILE A 482 12.57 10.38 -13.43
C ILE A 482 11.75 10.24 -14.73
N TRP A 483 12.18 9.36 -15.64
CA TRP A 483 11.50 9.10 -16.92
C TRP A 483 10.14 8.41 -16.77
N ARG A 484 9.86 7.74 -15.63
CA ARG A 484 8.56 7.11 -15.35
C ARG A 484 7.54 8.05 -14.70
N ILE A 485 7.96 9.19 -14.16
CA ILE A 485 7.07 10.19 -13.53
C ILE A 485 6.00 10.68 -14.51
N VAL A 486 6.37 11.05 -15.75
CA VAL A 486 5.40 11.56 -16.73
C VAL A 486 4.41 10.48 -17.22
N PRO A 487 4.83 9.24 -17.54
CA PRO A 487 3.91 8.12 -17.75
C PRO A 487 3.00 7.81 -16.56
N MET A 488 3.55 7.65 -15.35
CA MET A 488 2.77 7.27 -14.16
C MET A 488 1.77 8.36 -13.77
N ALA A 489 2.14 9.63 -13.88
CA ALA A 489 1.19 10.73 -13.70
C ALA A 489 0.01 10.63 -14.66
N ARG A 490 0.19 10.20 -15.93
CA ARG A 490 -0.94 10.01 -16.85
C ARG A 490 -1.89 8.91 -16.39
N GLY A 491 -1.39 7.85 -15.74
CA GLY A 491 -2.17 6.70 -15.27
C GLY A 491 -2.92 6.91 -13.94
N LEU A 492 -2.63 7.97 -13.17
CA LEU A 492 -3.40 8.27 -11.96
C LEU A 492 -4.90 8.51 -12.28
N PRO A 493 -5.83 8.10 -11.39
CA PRO A 493 -7.26 8.39 -11.55
C PRO A 493 -7.56 9.89 -11.57
N LEU A 494 -8.78 10.24 -11.99
CA LEU A 494 -9.29 11.61 -12.08
C LEU A 494 -10.34 11.83 -10.98
N GLY A 495 -10.27 12.96 -10.28
CA GLY A 495 -11.27 13.37 -9.29
C GLY A 495 -10.69 13.86 -7.96
N GLU A 496 -11.58 14.05 -7.00
CA GLU A 496 -11.30 14.03 -5.57
C GLU A 496 -11.20 12.57 -5.09
N VAL A 497 -10.45 12.29 -4.01
CA VAL A 497 -10.52 10.96 -3.39
C VAL A 497 -11.84 10.92 -2.62
N GLY A 498 -12.67 9.90 -2.89
CA GLY A 498 -14.13 9.96 -2.70
C GLY A 498 -14.93 10.27 -3.98
N THR A 499 -14.27 10.43 -5.14
CA THR A 499 -14.90 10.37 -6.48
C THR A 499 -14.18 9.44 -7.47
N ALA A 500 -13.35 8.53 -6.94
CA ALA A 500 -13.68 7.13 -7.18
C ALA A 500 -15.08 6.95 -6.52
N GLU A 501 -16.11 6.40 -7.16
CA GLU A 501 -16.07 5.04 -7.73
C GLU A 501 -15.27 4.12 -6.78
N THR A 502 -15.67 4.14 -5.50
CA THR A 502 -15.83 2.90 -4.73
C THR A 502 -16.33 1.81 -5.67
N ASP A 503 -15.72 0.61 -5.63
CA ASP A 503 -15.61 -0.33 -6.75
C ASP A 503 -16.92 -1.05 -7.16
N THR A 504 -18.01 -0.30 -7.36
CA THR A 504 -19.33 -0.76 -7.83
C THR A 504 -19.27 -1.31 -9.26
N ARG A 505 -18.16 -1.05 -9.97
CA ARG A 505 -17.83 -1.75 -11.22
C ARG A 505 -17.82 -3.26 -11.06
N LYS A 506 -17.55 -3.79 -9.85
CA LYS A 506 -17.61 -5.22 -9.56
C LYS A 506 -18.94 -5.72 -9.02
N THR A 507 -19.89 -4.88 -8.62
CA THR A 507 -21.27 -5.34 -8.32
C THR A 507 -22.20 -5.25 -9.53
N GLU A 508 -21.90 -4.40 -10.52
CA GLU A 508 -22.62 -4.37 -11.81
C GLU A 508 -22.12 -5.44 -12.82
N GLU A 509 -21.02 -6.14 -12.55
CA GLU A 509 -20.39 -7.10 -13.50
C GLU A 509 -20.75 -8.58 -13.24
N TYR A 510 -21.37 -8.91 -12.09
CA TYR A 510 -21.89 -10.25 -11.80
C TYR A 510 -23.43 -10.23 -11.77
N ASP A 511 -24.08 -10.92 -12.71
CA ASP A 511 -25.54 -11.10 -12.78
C ASP A 511 -26.14 -11.95 -11.62
N ARG A 512 -25.53 -11.96 -10.43
CA ARG A 512 -25.99 -12.74 -9.26
C ARG A 512 -25.53 -12.14 -7.92
N PRO A 513 -26.27 -12.39 -6.83
CA PRO A 513 -25.79 -12.20 -5.46
C PRO A 513 -24.45 -12.90 -5.17
N LEU A 514 -23.61 -12.28 -4.32
CA LEU A 514 -22.31 -12.80 -3.88
C LEU A 514 -22.36 -13.24 -2.40
N THR A 515 -21.66 -14.32 -2.06
CA THR A 515 -21.43 -14.66 -0.64
C THR A 515 -20.44 -13.67 0.00
N TYR A 516 -20.33 -13.64 1.33
CA TYR A 516 -19.37 -12.75 1.99
C TYR A 516 -17.92 -13.10 1.62
N ALA A 517 -17.59 -14.38 1.52
CA ALA A 517 -16.30 -14.85 1.03
C ALA A 517 -16.01 -14.33 -0.40
N GLU A 518 -17.00 -14.33 -1.29
CA GLU A 518 -16.84 -13.79 -2.65
C GLU A 518 -16.60 -12.29 -2.65
N LYS A 519 -17.36 -11.51 -1.87
CA LYS A 519 -17.13 -10.05 -1.74
C LYS A 519 -15.71 -9.73 -1.27
N VAL A 520 -15.23 -10.42 -0.23
CA VAL A 520 -13.88 -10.20 0.31
C VAL A 520 -12.79 -10.71 -0.65
N LEU A 521 -13.04 -11.77 -1.41
CA LEU A 521 -12.06 -12.30 -2.37
C LEU A 521 -11.95 -11.45 -3.63
N TYR A 522 -13.08 -11.02 -4.21
CA TYR A 522 -13.13 -10.33 -5.50
C TYR A 522 -12.77 -8.84 -5.40
N SER A 523 -12.96 -8.23 -4.23
CA SER A 523 -12.39 -6.91 -3.91
C SER A 523 -10.85 -6.90 -3.89
N HIS A 524 -10.21 -8.08 -3.79
CA HIS A 524 -8.75 -8.24 -3.78
C HIS A 524 -8.15 -8.77 -5.10
N LEU A 525 -8.92 -8.79 -6.20
CA LEU A 525 -8.39 -9.11 -7.53
C LEU A 525 -7.39 -8.05 -8.01
N ASP A 526 -6.35 -8.49 -8.72
CA ASP A 526 -5.40 -7.61 -9.40
C ASP A 526 -6.09 -6.76 -10.47
N ILE A 527 -5.65 -5.52 -10.67
CA ILE A 527 -6.20 -4.56 -11.65
C ILE A 527 -6.05 -5.00 -13.13
N THR A 528 -5.28 -6.06 -13.38
CA THR A 528 -5.10 -6.70 -14.70
C THR A 528 -5.92 -7.98 -14.89
N PHE A 529 -6.78 -8.35 -13.92
CA PHE A 529 -7.66 -9.51 -14.01
C PHE A 529 -8.98 -9.14 -14.68
N ASP A 530 -9.26 -9.71 -15.86
CA ASP A 530 -10.43 -9.46 -16.71
C ASP A 530 -11.20 -10.75 -17.09
N GLU A 531 -10.87 -11.89 -16.47
CA GLU A 531 -11.53 -13.18 -16.73
C GLU A 531 -12.85 -13.34 -15.95
N ARG A 532 -13.89 -13.88 -16.60
CA ARG A 532 -15.14 -14.24 -15.91
C ARG A 532 -14.86 -15.36 -14.88
N ILE A 533 -15.30 -15.13 -13.64
CA ILE A 533 -15.07 -16.06 -12.54
C ILE A 533 -16.11 -17.19 -12.54
N GLU A 534 -15.63 -18.43 -12.64
CA GLU A 534 -16.38 -19.65 -12.38
C GLU A 534 -15.73 -20.41 -11.20
N ARG A 535 -16.52 -20.69 -10.16
CA ARG A 535 -16.09 -21.44 -8.97
C ARG A 535 -15.55 -22.82 -9.39
N GLY A 536 -14.48 -23.26 -8.76
CA GLY A 536 -13.77 -24.50 -9.07
C GLY A 536 -12.93 -24.47 -10.35
N LYS A 537 -12.87 -23.38 -11.13
CA LYS A 537 -12.15 -23.36 -12.42
C LYS A 537 -11.22 -22.17 -12.65
N THR A 538 -11.72 -20.93 -12.59
CA THR A 538 -10.94 -19.74 -12.97
C THR A 538 -9.73 -19.55 -12.03
N GLN A 539 -8.56 -19.19 -12.55
CA GLN A 539 -7.36 -18.95 -11.73
C GLN A 539 -7.27 -17.47 -11.37
N LEU A 540 -7.75 -17.12 -10.18
CA LEU A 540 -7.76 -15.74 -9.68
C LEU A 540 -6.34 -15.24 -9.45
N LYS A 541 -6.09 -13.98 -9.79
CA LYS A 541 -4.85 -13.26 -9.46
C LYS A 541 -5.18 -12.25 -8.38
N LEU A 542 -4.71 -12.51 -7.17
CA LEU A 542 -5.13 -11.81 -5.95
C LEU A 542 -4.00 -10.96 -5.35
N ARG A 543 -4.38 -9.95 -4.58
CA ARG A 543 -3.48 -9.02 -3.88
C ARG A 543 -3.73 -9.04 -2.37
N PRO A 544 -3.13 -10.01 -1.64
CA PRO A 544 -3.13 -10.00 -0.18
C PRO A 544 -2.51 -8.69 0.34
N GLN A 545 -3.18 -8.06 1.30
CA GLN A 545 -2.77 -6.77 1.87
C GLN A 545 -1.56 -6.90 2.81
N ARG A 546 -1.31 -8.11 3.33
CA ARG A 546 -0.21 -8.42 4.25
C ARG A 546 0.18 -9.90 4.24
N ILE A 547 1.32 -10.20 4.87
CA ILE A 547 1.88 -11.54 5.04
C ILE A 547 2.22 -11.77 6.53
N ALA A 548 2.02 -12.98 7.04
CA ALA A 548 2.55 -13.40 8.34
C ALA A 548 3.29 -14.75 8.23
N CYS A 549 4.53 -14.79 8.71
CA CYS A 549 5.39 -15.98 8.67
C CYS A 549 5.77 -16.42 10.08
N GLN A 550 5.88 -17.73 10.32
CA GLN A 550 6.39 -18.29 11.58
C GLN A 550 7.84 -18.76 11.41
N ASP A 551 8.63 -18.79 12.49
CA ASP A 551 10.09 -18.97 12.43
C ASP A 551 10.56 -20.28 11.78
N ALA A 552 9.77 -21.35 11.80
CA ALA A 552 10.09 -22.62 11.13
C ALA A 552 9.87 -22.61 9.60
N THR A 553 9.09 -21.69 9.03
CA THR A 553 8.94 -21.51 7.58
C THR A 553 9.57 -20.22 7.05
N ALA A 554 9.56 -19.13 7.84
CA ALA A 554 10.20 -17.86 7.54
C ALA A 554 11.68 -18.01 7.18
N GLN A 555 12.39 -18.97 7.81
CA GLN A 555 13.77 -19.33 7.47
C GLN A 555 13.98 -19.54 5.95
N MET A 556 13.18 -20.41 5.34
CA MET A 556 13.37 -20.79 3.94
C MET A 556 12.69 -19.82 2.97
N ALA A 557 11.55 -19.22 3.36
CA ALA A 557 10.94 -18.13 2.62
C ALA A 557 11.90 -16.92 2.49
N PHE A 558 12.60 -16.56 3.56
CA PHE A 558 13.55 -15.44 3.53
C PHE A 558 14.81 -15.76 2.74
N ILE A 559 15.35 -16.98 2.82
CA ILE A 559 16.49 -17.39 1.99
C ILE A 559 16.12 -17.37 0.49
N GLN A 560 14.89 -17.75 0.13
CA GLN A 560 14.38 -17.59 -1.24
C GLN A 560 14.21 -16.10 -1.61
N PHE A 561 13.63 -15.27 -0.73
CA PHE A 561 13.50 -13.82 -0.99
C PHE A 561 14.85 -13.10 -1.17
N MET A 562 15.87 -13.48 -0.39
CA MET A 562 17.24 -13.00 -0.56
C MET A 562 17.79 -13.30 -1.97
N SER A 563 17.44 -14.45 -2.55
CA SER A 563 17.83 -14.85 -3.91
C SER A 563 17.04 -14.14 -5.02
N ALA A 564 15.92 -13.49 -4.71
CA ALA A 564 15.19 -12.61 -5.64
C ALA A 564 15.82 -11.20 -5.76
N GLY A 565 16.80 -10.85 -4.92
CA GLY A 565 17.61 -9.64 -5.06
C GLY A 565 16.91 -8.31 -4.71
N LEU A 566 15.73 -8.35 -4.07
CA LEU A 566 14.93 -7.16 -3.76
C LEU A 566 15.29 -6.50 -2.42
N ASP A 567 15.34 -5.17 -2.38
CA ASP A 567 15.71 -4.38 -1.19
C ASP A 567 14.63 -4.29 -0.09
N THR A 568 13.39 -4.72 -0.37
CA THR A 568 12.25 -4.56 0.54
C THR A 568 11.10 -5.47 0.15
N ALA A 569 10.33 -5.97 1.14
CA ALA A 569 9.02 -6.53 0.85
C ALA A 569 8.07 -5.46 0.29
N ALA A 570 7.22 -5.86 -0.66
CA ALA A 570 6.22 -5.00 -1.30
C ALA A 570 4.98 -4.75 -0.43
N VAL A 571 4.65 -5.68 0.48
CA VAL A 571 3.52 -5.59 1.41
C VAL A 571 3.97 -5.76 2.87
N PRO A 572 3.24 -5.23 3.86
CA PRO A 572 3.49 -5.45 5.28
C PRO A 572 3.65 -6.94 5.61
N THR A 573 4.86 -7.31 6.03
CA THR A 573 5.24 -8.69 6.34
C THR A 573 5.74 -8.77 7.77
N THR A 574 5.37 -9.83 8.51
CA THR A 574 5.77 -10.02 9.91
C THR A 574 6.23 -11.45 10.18
N VAL A 575 7.35 -11.61 10.91
CA VAL A 575 7.82 -12.90 11.45
C VAL A 575 7.42 -13.05 12.91
N HIS A 576 7.06 -14.27 13.29
CA HIS A 576 6.67 -14.68 14.65
C HIS A 576 7.54 -15.86 15.10
N CYS A 577 8.19 -15.74 16.26
CA CYS A 577 9.13 -16.75 16.77
C CYS A 577 8.47 -17.67 17.81
N ASP A 578 7.74 -18.67 17.33
CA ASP A 578 6.84 -19.51 18.14
C ASP A 578 6.98 -21.03 17.94
N HIS A 579 7.61 -21.53 16.87
CA HIS A 579 7.78 -22.98 16.64
C HIS A 579 9.07 -23.53 17.24
N LEU A 580 10.13 -22.73 17.34
CA LEU A 580 11.45 -23.20 17.79
C LEU A 580 11.58 -23.31 19.32
N ILE A 581 10.61 -22.83 20.10
CA ILE A 581 10.66 -22.93 21.56
C ILE A 581 10.19 -24.32 21.99
N VAL A 582 11.15 -25.15 22.41
CA VAL A 582 10.90 -26.50 22.92
C VAL A 582 10.44 -26.45 24.38
N SER A 583 9.21 -26.89 24.63
CA SER A 583 8.66 -27.01 25.98
C SER A 583 9.25 -28.20 26.73
N ARG A 584 9.50 -28.04 28.04
CA ARG A 584 9.96 -29.12 28.93
C ARG A 584 9.79 -28.77 30.41
N ASP A 585 10.50 -27.74 30.89
CA ASP A 585 10.70 -27.47 32.32
C ASP A 585 9.91 -26.21 32.80
N GLY A 586 9.17 -25.55 31.90
CA GLY A 586 8.37 -24.34 32.19
C GLY A 586 8.94 -23.07 31.56
N GLU A 587 8.12 -22.00 31.51
CA GLU A 587 8.39 -20.77 30.74
C GLU A 587 9.83 -20.24 30.84
N THR A 588 10.29 -19.96 32.06
CA THR A 588 11.57 -19.27 32.31
C THR A 588 12.76 -20.07 31.77
N GLN A 589 12.73 -21.40 31.98
CA GLN A 589 13.76 -22.34 31.57
C GLN A 589 13.69 -22.60 30.07
N ASP A 590 12.49 -22.86 29.54
CA ASP A 590 12.25 -23.20 28.13
C ASP A 590 12.58 -22.03 27.20
N LEU A 591 12.17 -20.80 27.56
CA LEU A 591 12.46 -19.60 26.76
C LEU A 591 13.95 -19.25 26.80
N ALA A 592 14.61 -19.29 27.96
CA ALA A 592 16.05 -19.03 28.07
C ALA A 592 16.87 -20.06 27.26
N ARG A 593 16.50 -21.35 27.35
CA ARG A 593 17.10 -22.44 26.58
C ARG A 593 16.88 -22.29 25.07
N ALA A 594 15.71 -21.83 24.65
CA ALA A 594 15.43 -21.56 23.23
C ALA A 594 16.24 -20.38 22.70
N LEU A 595 16.34 -19.28 23.46
CA LEU A 595 17.12 -18.09 23.10
C LEU A 595 18.61 -18.40 22.88
N ASP A 596 19.18 -19.33 23.65
CA ASP A 596 20.55 -19.81 23.46
C ASP A 596 20.67 -20.80 22.28
N ASN A 597 19.96 -21.93 22.34
CA ASN A 597 20.05 -23.01 21.34
C ASN A 597 19.69 -22.57 19.91
N HIS A 598 18.90 -21.51 19.75
CA HIS A 598 18.40 -21.04 18.46
C HIS A 598 18.78 -19.58 18.16
N LYS A 599 19.71 -19.00 18.94
CA LYS A 599 20.21 -17.64 18.76
C LYS A 599 20.55 -17.30 17.31
N GLU A 600 21.29 -18.18 16.64
CA GLU A 600 21.69 -18.02 15.23
C GLU A 600 20.50 -17.79 14.29
N VAL A 601 19.40 -18.53 14.47
CA VAL A 601 18.21 -18.44 13.64
C VAL A 601 17.41 -17.18 13.96
N TYR A 602 17.33 -16.79 15.24
CA TYR A 602 16.69 -15.54 15.63
C TYR A 602 17.48 -14.31 15.15
N ASP A 603 18.81 -14.33 15.25
CA ASP A 603 19.71 -13.31 14.70
C ASP A 603 19.56 -13.18 13.18
N PHE A 604 19.42 -14.30 12.46
CA PHE A 604 19.10 -14.32 11.03
C PHE A 604 17.75 -13.67 10.74
N LEU A 605 16.67 -14.15 11.37
CA LEU A 605 15.31 -13.66 11.12
C LEU A 605 15.17 -12.18 11.48
N GLU A 606 15.75 -11.74 12.59
CA GLU A 606 15.78 -10.32 12.98
C GLU A 606 16.54 -9.49 11.94
N SER A 607 17.77 -9.88 11.57
CA SER A 607 18.56 -9.12 10.59
C SER A 607 17.95 -9.11 9.18
N ALA A 608 17.24 -10.17 8.79
CA ALA A 608 16.45 -10.21 7.56
C ALA A 608 15.23 -9.27 7.63
N CYS A 609 14.45 -9.30 8.72
CA CYS A 609 13.34 -8.37 8.94
C CYS A 609 13.82 -6.91 8.91
N GLN A 610 14.89 -6.61 9.64
CA GLN A 610 15.52 -5.29 9.66
C GLN A 610 16.03 -4.87 8.27
N LYS A 611 16.60 -5.79 7.48
CA LYS A 611 17.07 -5.48 6.12
C LYS A 611 15.92 -5.20 5.16
N TYR A 612 14.88 -6.03 5.16
CA TYR A 612 13.84 -6.07 4.12
C TYR A 612 12.52 -5.40 4.50
N ASN A 613 12.52 -4.57 5.55
CA ASN A 613 11.35 -3.77 5.99
C ASN A 613 10.19 -4.59 6.57
N MET A 614 10.49 -5.69 7.24
CA MET A 614 9.50 -6.58 7.84
C MET A 614 9.49 -6.43 9.37
N GLY A 615 8.34 -6.66 10.00
CA GLY A 615 8.20 -6.63 11.46
C GLY A 615 8.66 -7.95 12.10
N PHE A 616 9.27 -7.89 13.29
CA PHE A 616 9.80 -9.06 13.98
C PHE A 616 9.18 -9.18 15.38
N TRP A 617 8.40 -10.24 15.63
CA TRP A 617 7.95 -10.61 16.97
C TRP A 617 8.95 -11.57 17.60
N LYS A 618 9.49 -11.17 18.76
CA LYS A 618 10.61 -11.84 19.43
C LYS A 618 10.19 -13.23 19.96
N PRO A 619 11.15 -14.14 20.20
CA PRO A 619 10.86 -15.43 20.82
C PRO A 619 10.08 -15.26 22.13
N GLY A 620 8.97 -15.99 22.25
CA GLY A 620 8.07 -15.94 23.42
C GLY A 620 7.04 -14.81 23.39
N ALA A 621 6.96 -14.02 22.33
CA ALA A 621 5.92 -13.00 22.15
C ALA A 621 4.49 -13.59 22.11
N GLY A 622 4.35 -14.76 21.49
CA GLY A 622 3.06 -15.41 21.25
C GLY A 622 3.04 -16.21 19.96
N ILE A 623 1.99 -17.03 19.83
CA ILE A 623 1.68 -17.82 18.64
C ILE A 623 1.21 -16.87 17.53
N ILE A 624 1.72 -17.08 16.32
CA ILE A 624 1.44 -16.27 15.11
C ILE A 624 -0.03 -15.90 14.96
N HIS A 625 -0.93 -16.87 15.08
CA HIS A 625 -2.36 -16.69 14.83
C HIS A 625 -3.07 -15.89 15.92
N GLN A 626 -2.59 -15.95 17.17
CA GLN A 626 -3.10 -15.14 18.27
C GLN A 626 -2.68 -13.69 18.07
N ILE A 627 -1.39 -13.44 17.81
CA ILE A 627 -0.86 -12.09 17.56
C ILE A 627 -1.55 -11.47 16.33
N VAL A 628 -1.78 -12.26 15.27
CA VAL A 628 -2.54 -11.82 14.08
C VAL A 628 -3.98 -11.45 14.44
N LEU A 629 -4.69 -12.24 15.25
CA LEU A 629 -6.05 -11.90 15.68
C LEU A 629 -6.08 -10.62 16.53
N GLU A 630 -5.18 -10.53 17.51
CA GLU A 630 -5.04 -9.42 18.48
C GLU A 630 -4.68 -8.08 17.80
N ASN A 631 -3.81 -8.09 16.77
CA ASN A 631 -3.19 -6.89 16.21
C ASN A 631 -3.57 -6.59 14.75
N TYR A 632 -3.82 -7.61 13.92
CA TYR A 632 -3.69 -7.48 12.46
C TYR A 632 -4.93 -7.89 11.63
N ALA A 633 -5.80 -8.73 12.17
CA ALA A 633 -7.01 -9.18 11.48
C ALA A 633 -8.18 -8.20 11.68
N PHE A 634 -8.96 -7.97 10.63
CA PHE A 634 -10.14 -7.11 10.61
C PHE A 634 -11.08 -7.51 9.45
N PRO A 635 -12.40 -7.25 9.55
CA PRO A 635 -13.36 -7.57 8.50
C PRO A 635 -13.03 -6.92 7.16
N SER A 636 -13.36 -7.60 6.07
CA SER A 636 -12.97 -7.34 4.67
C SER A 636 -11.47 -7.32 4.34
N GLY A 637 -10.57 -7.54 5.29
CA GLY A 637 -9.14 -7.68 4.99
C GLY A 637 -8.81 -8.99 4.23
N MET A 638 -7.69 -9.00 3.50
CA MET A 638 -7.10 -10.20 2.91
C MET A 638 -5.64 -10.38 3.30
N MET A 639 -5.25 -11.56 3.75
CA MET A 639 -3.86 -11.93 4.02
C MET A 639 -3.51 -13.36 3.59
N ILE A 640 -2.21 -13.61 3.48
CA ILE A 640 -1.63 -14.95 3.46
C ILE A 640 -0.72 -15.17 4.66
N GLY A 641 -0.45 -16.44 4.98
CA GLY A 641 0.60 -16.80 5.93
C GLY A 641 1.27 -18.13 5.60
N THR A 642 2.55 -18.26 5.99
CA THR A 642 3.36 -19.47 5.72
C THR A 642 3.08 -20.59 6.72
N ASP A 643 1.80 -20.76 7.08
CA ASP A 643 1.30 -21.71 8.07
C ASP A 643 -0.11 -22.22 7.67
N SER A 644 -0.49 -23.43 8.09
CA SER A 644 -1.81 -24.00 7.74
C SER A 644 -2.97 -23.37 8.51
N HIS A 645 -2.74 -22.82 9.71
CA HIS A 645 -3.80 -22.37 10.62
C HIS A 645 -4.10 -20.86 10.53
N THR A 646 -3.53 -20.17 9.53
CA THR A 646 -3.84 -18.77 9.17
C THR A 646 -5.34 -18.45 9.01
N PRO A 647 -6.23 -19.38 8.59
CA PRO A 647 -7.69 -19.19 8.61
C PRO A 647 -8.29 -18.75 9.96
N ASN A 648 -7.57 -18.86 11.08
CA ASN A 648 -7.95 -18.28 12.38
C ASN A 648 -8.43 -16.82 12.30
N ALA A 649 -7.83 -16.00 11.43
CA ALA A 649 -8.23 -14.60 11.24
C ALA A 649 -9.62 -14.42 10.59
N GLY A 650 -10.19 -15.47 9.99
CA GLY A 650 -11.58 -15.50 9.52
C GLY A 650 -12.63 -15.32 10.61
N GLY A 651 -12.25 -15.51 11.88
CA GLY A 651 -13.07 -15.15 13.04
C GLY A 651 -13.22 -13.64 13.29
N LEU A 652 -12.43 -12.82 12.60
CA LEU A 652 -12.64 -11.38 12.45
C LEU A 652 -12.98 -11.04 10.98
N GLY A 653 -13.69 -11.92 10.27
CA GLY A 653 -14.21 -11.66 8.93
C GLY A 653 -13.16 -11.37 7.86
N MET A 654 -11.93 -11.85 8.03
CA MET A 654 -10.81 -11.66 7.13
C MET A 654 -10.60 -12.91 6.25
N ILE A 655 -10.31 -12.77 4.95
CA ILE A 655 -9.80 -13.90 4.17
C ILE A 655 -8.32 -14.10 4.49
N ALA A 656 -7.98 -15.25 5.05
CA ALA A 656 -6.66 -15.51 5.61
C ALA A 656 -6.16 -16.90 5.19
N ILE A 657 -5.40 -16.97 4.10
CA ILE A 657 -5.10 -18.23 3.42
C ILE A 657 -3.72 -18.76 3.82
N GLY A 658 -3.65 -20.04 4.19
CA GLY A 658 -2.38 -20.76 4.39
C GLY A 658 -1.69 -21.09 3.06
N VAL A 659 -0.40 -20.79 2.94
CA VAL A 659 0.39 -20.91 1.70
C VAL A 659 1.81 -21.43 1.94
N GLY A 660 2.54 -21.78 0.87
CA GLY A 660 3.96 -22.12 0.93
C GLY A 660 4.86 -20.90 1.17
N GLY A 661 6.15 -21.14 1.45
CA GLY A 661 7.13 -20.05 1.56
C GLY A 661 7.32 -19.35 0.22
N ALA A 662 7.43 -20.09 -0.88
CA ALA A 662 7.49 -19.57 -2.25
C ALA A 662 6.31 -18.63 -2.60
N ASP A 663 5.06 -19.01 -2.29
CA ASP A 663 3.89 -18.14 -2.55
C ASP A 663 3.96 -16.83 -1.74
N ALA A 664 4.51 -16.89 -0.52
CA ALA A 664 4.78 -15.69 0.27
C ALA A 664 5.95 -14.87 -0.31
N VAL A 665 6.94 -15.49 -0.95
CA VAL A 665 8.03 -14.78 -1.67
C VAL A 665 7.46 -14.03 -2.88
N ASP A 666 6.53 -14.61 -3.63
CA ASP A 666 5.87 -13.94 -4.76
C ASP A 666 5.17 -12.65 -4.30
N VAL A 667 4.38 -12.72 -3.22
CA VAL A 667 3.67 -11.54 -2.69
C VAL A 667 4.62 -10.56 -1.99
N MET A 668 5.69 -11.04 -1.33
CA MET A 668 6.79 -10.18 -0.84
C MET A 668 7.49 -9.47 -2.01
N ALA A 669 7.58 -10.09 -3.18
CA ALA A 669 8.16 -9.51 -4.40
C ALA A 669 7.20 -8.59 -5.18
N GLY A 670 5.93 -8.49 -4.75
CA GLY A 670 4.93 -7.67 -5.44
C GLY A 670 4.32 -8.35 -6.68
N LEU A 671 4.39 -9.67 -6.78
CA LEU A 671 3.59 -10.48 -7.71
C LEU A 671 2.19 -10.76 -7.12
N PRO A 672 1.17 -11.08 -7.95
CA PRO A 672 -0.12 -11.54 -7.45
C PRO A 672 -0.04 -12.99 -6.93
N LEU A 673 -0.89 -13.33 -5.97
CA LEU A 673 -1.14 -14.71 -5.57
C LEU A 673 -2.06 -15.38 -6.62
N GLU A 674 -1.61 -16.47 -7.25
CA GLU A 674 -2.51 -17.34 -8.02
C GLU A 674 -3.34 -18.22 -7.07
N LEU A 675 -4.67 -18.22 -7.25
CA LEU A 675 -5.59 -19.09 -6.51
C LEU A 675 -6.76 -19.52 -7.41
N GLN A 676 -6.96 -20.83 -7.55
CA GLN A 676 -8.16 -21.37 -8.19
C GLN A 676 -9.40 -20.90 -7.43
N ALA A 677 -10.34 -20.29 -8.14
CA ALA A 677 -11.55 -19.69 -7.58
C ALA A 677 -12.29 -20.74 -6.73
N PRO A 678 -12.40 -20.56 -5.40
CA PRO A 678 -12.91 -21.62 -4.54
C PRO A 678 -14.42 -21.76 -4.69
N GLN A 679 -14.92 -22.97 -4.40
CA GLN A 679 -16.35 -23.16 -4.09
C GLN A 679 -16.67 -22.55 -2.72
N VAL A 680 -17.92 -22.25 -2.43
CA VAL A 680 -18.34 -21.73 -1.11
C VAL A 680 -19.28 -22.72 -0.43
N LEU A 681 -18.81 -23.31 0.66
CA LEU A 681 -19.58 -24.23 1.50
C LEU A 681 -20.17 -23.44 2.66
N GLY A 682 -21.50 -23.31 2.67
CA GLY A 682 -22.22 -22.61 3.73
C GLY A 682 -22.42 -23.49 4.96
N VAL A 683 -22.09 -22.98 6.15
CA VAL A 683 -22.47 -23.61 7.42
C VAL A 683 -23.48 -22.71 8.13
N ARG A 684 -24.75 -23.09 8.08
CA ARG A 684 -25.87 -22.32 8.65
C ARG A 684 -26.04 -22.68 10.12
N LEU A 685 -25.65 -21.75 10.99
CA LEU A 685 -25.79 -21.87 12.43
C LEU A 685 -27.14 -21.32 12.89
N THR A 686 -27.89 -22.12 13.66
CA THR A 686 -29.15 -21.75 14.32
C THR A 686 -29.06 -21.97 15.83
N GLY A 687 -30.04 -21.50 16.59
CA GLY A 687 -30.03 -21.59 18.06
C GLY A 687 -28.89 -20.78 18.70
N GLN A 688 -28.51 -21.20 19.90
CA GLN A 688 -27.39 -20.65 20.69
C GLN A 688 -26.74 -21.76 21.53
N LEU A 689 -25.40 -21.75 21.63
CA LEU A 689 -24.64 -22.66 22.51
C LEU A 689 -25.08 -22.51 23.96
N SER A 690 -25.16 -23.62 24.71
CA SER A 690 -25.52 -23.60 26.13
C SER A 690 -24.84 -24.69 26.95
N GLY A 691 -24.80 -24.50 28.27
CA GLY A 691 -24.32 -25.48 29.24
C GLY A 691 -22.85 -25.86 29.02
N TRP A 692 -22.62 -27.08 28.54
CA TRP A 692 -21.28 -27.59 28.28
C TRP A 692 -20.79 -27.39 26.84
N ALA A 693 -21.60 -26.93 25.90
CA ALA A 693 -21.17 -26.74 24.51
C ALA A 693 -20.24 -25.53 24.32
N SER A 694 -19.36 -25.59 23.33
CA SER A 694 -18.33 -24.58 23.03
C SER A 694 -18.20 -24.28 21.53
N PRO A 695 -17.49 -23.19 21.14
CA PRO A 695 -17.13 -22.96 19.74
C PRO A 695 -16.26 -24.06 19.13
N LYS A 696 -15.50 -24.84 19.92
CA LYS A 696 -14.76 -25.99 19.38
C LYS A 696 -15.72 -27.09 18.91
N ASP A 697 -16.81 -27.32 19.63
CA ASP A 697 -17.74 -28.40 19.31
C ASP A 697 -18.41 -28.19 17.94
N ILE A 698 -18.56 -26.93 17.51
CA ILE A 698 -19.02 -26.56 16.17
C ILE A 698 -18.08 -27.11 15.11
N ILE A 699 -16.78 -26.80 15.20
CA ILE A 699 -15.80 -27.27 14.20
C ILE A 699 -15.47 -28.75 14.36
N ASN A 700 -15.50 -29.30 15.58
CA ASN A 700 -15.41 -30.75 15.81
C ASN A 700 -16.55 -31.49 15.08
N ALA A 701 -17.79 -30.99 15.15
CA ALA A 701 -18.94 -31.53 14.42
C ALA A 701 -18.80 -31.35 12.90
N VAL A 702 -18.47 -30.15 12.42
CA VAL A 702 -18.31 -29.87 10.97
C VAL A 702 -17.18 -30.70 10.36
N ALA A 703 -16.05 -30.89 11.05
CA ALA A 703 -14.99 -31.79 10.61
C ALA A 703 -15.47 -33.25 10.53
N GLY A 704 -16.30 -33.69 11.47
CA GLY A 704 -16.95 -35.01 11.43
C GLY A 704 -18.01 -35.17 10.33
N THR A 705 -18.58 -34.08 9.81
CA THR A 705 -19.48 -34.10 8.64
C THR A 705 -18.71 -34.05 7.32
N LEU A 706 -17.61 -33.29 7.24
CA LEU A 706 -16.85 -33.08 6.01
C LEU A 706 -15.74 -34.11 5.78
N SER A 707 -15.23 -34.78 6.81
CA SER A 707 -13.92 -35.47 6.83
C SER A 707 -12.73 -34.53 6.57
N VAL A 708 -11.51 -35.06 6.65
CA VAL A 708 -10.26 -34.36 6.28
C VAL A 708 -10.22 -33.84 4.83
N ASN A 709 -11.13 -34.29 3.96
CA ASN A 709 -11.12 -33.96 2.54
C ASN A 709 -12.26 -33.03 2.07
N GLY A 710 -13.40 -32.95 2.78
CA GLY A 710 -14.64 -32.37 2.25
C GLY A 710 -14.66 -30.85 2.08
N GLY A 711 -13.70 -30.13 2.66
CA GLY A 711 -13.48 -28.71 2.40
C GLY A 711 -12.54 -28.41 1.23
N THR A 712 -11.89 -29.43 0.63
CA THR A 712 -10.85 -29.23 -0.39
C THR A 712 -11.35 -28.39 -1.57
N GLY A 713 -10.60 -27.35 -1.94
CA GLY A 713 -10.98 -26.42 -3.01
C GLY A 713 -12.10 -25.43 -2.65
N SER A 714 -12.61 -25.46 -1.41
CA SER A 714 -13.68 -24.57 -0.94
C SER A 714 -13.20 -23.54 0.07
N ILE A 715 -14.00 -22.49 0.27
CA ILE A 715 -14.03 -21.68 1.50
C ILE A 715 -15.26 -22.12 2.31
N ILE A 716 -15.10 -22.25 3.63
CA ILE A 716 -16.24 -22.49 4.53
C ILE A 716 -16.74 -21.15 5.07
N GLU A 717 -17.99 -20.79 4.77
CA GLU A 717 -18.63 -19.55 5.20
C GLU A 717 -19.70 -19.84 6.26
N TYR A 718 -19.51 -19.35 7.47
CA TYR A 718 -20.42 -19.58 8.60
C TYR A 718 -21.44 -18.46 8.69
N PHE A 719 -22.74 -18.77 8.59
CA PHE A 719 -23.81 -17.77 8.50
C PHE A 719 -25.04 -18.16 9.33
N GLY A 720 -26.06 -17.31 9.34
CA GLY A 720 -27.31 -17.53 10.09
C GLY A 720 -27.30 -16.96 11.51
N PRO A 721 -28.44 -17.00 12.22
CA PRO A 721 -28.62 -16.30 13.50
C PRO A 721 -27.71 -16.83 14.62
N GLY A 722 -27.39 -18.13 14.62
CA GLY A 722 -26.50 -18.72 15.62
C GLY A 722 -25.06 -18.19 15.53
N ALA A 723 -24.61 -17.79 14.34
CA ALA A 723 -23.28 -17.19 14.15
C ALA A 723 -23.13 -15.85 14.90
N GLN A 724 -24.21 -15.07 15.00
CA GLN A 724 -24.25 -13.81 15.75
C GLN A 724 -24.29 -14.00 17.28
N THR A 725 -24.31 -15.24 17.78
CA THR A 725 -24.24 -15.53 19.23
C THR A 725 -22.82 -15.77 19.74
N LEU A 726 -21.84 -15.97 18.85
CA LEU A 726 -20.47 -16.34 19.21
C LEU A 726 -19.60 -15.11 19.54
N SER A 727 -18.54 -15.31 20.32
CA SER A 727 -17.46 -14.32 20.46
C SER A 727 -16.52 -14.36 19.25
N ALA A 728 -15.82 -13.27 18.95
CA ALA A 728 -14.83 -13.23 17.87
C ALA A 728 -13.70 -14.28 18.05
N THR A 729 -13.30 -14.57 19.29
CA THR A 729 -12.35 -15.65 19.62
C THR A 729 -12.94 -17.05 19.44
N GLY A 730 -14.26 -17.22 19.63
CA GLY A 730 -14.98 -18.44 19.30
C GLY A 730 -15.07 -18.65 17.78
N MET A 731 -15.44 -17.62 17.03
CA MET A 731 -15.42 -17.63 15.56
C MET A 731 -14.01 -17.95 15.02
N ALA A 732 -12.97 -17.37 15.63
CA ALA A 732 -11.58 -17.66 15.26
C ALA A 732 -11.20 -19.11 15.51
N THR A 733 -11.63 -19.68 16.65
CA THR A 733 -11.45 -21.11 16.99
C THR A 733 -12.08 -22.03 15.94
N VAL A 734 -13.29 -21.69 15.48
CA VAL A 734 -14.01 -22.40 14.42
C VAL A 734 -13.26 -22.31 13.09
N CYS A 735 -12.87 -21.11 12.65
CA CYS A 735 -12.17 -20.94 11.37
C CYS A 735 -10.77 -21.54 11.36
N ASN A 736 -10.06 -21.52 12.49
CA ASN A 736 -8.72 -22.06 12.66
C ASN A 736 -8.67 -23.56 12.30
N MET A 737 -9.49 -24.38 12.99
CA MET A 737 -9.54 -25.83 12.73
C MET A 737 -10.35 -26.20 11.46
N GLY A 738 -10.93 -25.22 10.77
CA GLY A 738 -11.40 -25.39 9.38
C GLY A 738 -10.31 -25.90 8.43
N ALA A 739 -9.03 -25.57 8.70
CA ALA A 739 -7.87 -26.06 7.95
C ALA A 739 -7.74 -27.60 7.95
N GLU A 740 -8.25 -28.29 8.98
CA GLU A 740 -8.22 -29.76 9.06
C GLU A 740 -9.20 -30.46 8.12
N THR A 741 -10.11 -29.73 7.47
CA THR A 741 -11.06 -30.27 6.47
C THR A 741 -10.56 -30.18 5.02
N GLY A 742 -9.34 -29.65 4.81
CA GLY A 742 -8.79 -29.34 3.50
C GLY A 742 -9.19 -27.97 2.93
N ALA A 743 -10.01 -27.20 3.66
CA ALA A 743 -10.50 -25.88 3.23
C ALA A 743 -9.38 -24.88 2.92
N THR A 744 -9.62 -24.03 1.91
CA THR A 744 -8.69 -22.96 1.50
C THR A 744 -8.60 -21.87 2.56
N THR A 745 -9.74 -21.51 3.14
CA THR A 745 -9.87 -20.75 4.40
C THR A 745 -11.28 -21.00 4.95
N SER A 746 -11.56 -20.46 6.14
CA SER A 746 -12.89 -20.36 6.73
C SER A 746 -13.16 -18.91 7.14
N ILE A 747 -14.42 -18.47 7.17
CA ILE A 747 -14.78 -17.06 7.43
C ILE A 747 -16.18 -16.91 8.06
N PHE A 748 -16.35 -15.89 8.90
CA PHE A 748 -17.66 -15.39 9.36
C PHE A 748 -17.92 -14.00 8.75
N PRO A 749 -19.16 -13.65 8.36
CA PRO A 749 -19.54 -12.26 8.07
C PRO A 749 -19.48 -11.41 9.34
N TYR A 750 -19.49 -10.09 9.19
CA TYR A 750 -19.32 -9.18 10.31
C TYR A 750 -20.41 -9.37 11.39
N ALA A 751 -19.97 -9.44 12.64
CA ALA A 751 -20.83 -9.46 13.82
C ALA A 751 -20.36 -8.39 14.84
N PRO A 752 -21.25 -7.79 15.65
CA PRO A 752 -20.87 -6.75 16.61
C PRO A 752 -19.71 -7.12 17.54
N GLN A 753 -19.63 -8.39 17.95
CA GLN A 753 -18.57 -8.94 18.80
C GLN A 753 -17.16 -8.80 18.17
N MET A 754 -17.05 -8.70 16.84
CA MET A 754 -15.80 -8.39 16.16
C MET A 754 -15.35 -6.95 16.43
N ALA A 755 -16.26 -5.98 16.38
CA ALA A 755 -15.96 -4.59 16.71
C ALA A 755 -15.69 -4.41 18.21
N ASP A 756 -16.35 -5.18 19.08
CA ASP A 756 -16.08 -5.14 20.52
C ASP A 756 -14.72 -5.76 20.86
N TYR A 757 -14.33 -6.85 20.19
CA TYR A 757 -12.97 -7.39 20.29
C TYR A 757 -11.90 -6.43 19.73
N LEU A 758 -12.18 -5.72 18.63
CA LEU A 758 -11.31 -4.67 18.11
C LEU A 758 -11.12 -3.54 19.15
N ARG A 759 -12.19 -3.05 19.79
CA ARG A 759 -12.11 -2.04 20.86
C ARG A 759 -11.39 -2.56 22.11
N ALA A 760 -11.59 -3.82 22.50
CA ALA A 760 -10.89 -4.44 23.63
C ALA A 760 -9.37 -4.57 23.41
N ASN A 761 -8.92 -4.57 22.15
CA ASN A 761 -7.51 -4.54 21.74
C ASN A 761 -7.07 -3.13 21.28
N HIS A 762 -7.72 -2.07 21.78
CA HIS A 762 -7.42 -0.64 21.52
C HIS A 762 -7.53 -0.18 20.06
N ARG A 763 -8.03 -1.01 19.14
CA ARG A 763 -8.20 -0.71 17.71
C ARG A 763 -9.54 -0.01 17.43
N HIS A 764 -9.81 1.07 18.16
CA HIS A 764 -11.08 1.80 18.12
C HIS A 764 -11.43 2.34 16.72
N GLU A 765 -10.48 3.00 16.05
CA GLU A 765 -10.68 3.56 14.70
C GLU A 765 -11.07 2.48 13.69
N MET A 766 -10.45 1.29 13.76
CA MET A 766 -10.82 0.14 12.94
C MET A 766 -12.20 -0.40 13.31
N ALA A 767 -12.54 -0.47 14.60
CA ALA A 767 -13.86 -0.92 15.07
C ALA A 767 -15.00 0.01 14.64
N ASP A 768 -14.72 1.29 14.44
CA ASP A 768 -15.69 2.29 13.99
C ASP A 768 -15.78 2.33 12.46
N ALA A 769 -14.66 2.24 11.74
CA ALA A 769 -14.64 2.12 10.27
C ALA A 769 -15.29 0.82 9.75
N VAL A 770 -15.05 -0.31 10.42
CA VAL A 770 -15.73 -1.58 10.16
C VAL A 770 -17.24 -1.46 10.42
N LYS A 771 -17.62 -0.73 11.47
CA LYS A 771 -19.04 -0.52 11.81
C LYS A 771 -19.76 0.38 10.82
N SER A 772 -19.09 1.37 10.21
CA SER A 772 -19.73 2.25 9.21
C SER A 772 -20.04 1.53 7.89
N ILE A 773 -19.29 0.49 7.54
CA ILE A 773 -19.53 -0.35 6.33
C ILE A 773 -20.24 -1.68 6.65
N ALA A 774 -20.78 -1.84 7.86
CA ALA A 774 -21.36 -3.11 8.33
C ALA A 774 -22.38 -3.81 7.40
N PRO A 775 -23.24 -3.11 6.62
CA PRO A 775 -24.12 -3.76 5.64
C PRO A 775 -23.38 -4.47 4.51
N GLU A 776 -22.26 -3.91 4.04
CA GLU A 776 -21.44 -4.50 2.97
C GLU A 776 -20.66 -5.73 3.46
N LEU A 777 -20.50 -5.87 4.78
CA LEU A 777 -19.77 -6.95 5.43
C LEU A 777 -20.63 -8.20 5.69
N GLN A 778 -21.65 -8.41 4.85
CA GLN A 778 -22.55 -9.57 4.83
C GLN A 778 -22.60 -10.18 3.43
N ALA A 779 -23.02 -11.44 3.33
CA ALA A 779 -23.46 -12.02 2.06
C ALA A 779 -24.68 -11.25 1.51
N ASP A 780 -24.85 -11.22 0.20
CA ASP A 780 -26.03 -10.61 -0.43
C ASP A 780 -27.31 -11.42 -0.16
N GLU A 781 -28.46 -10.74 -0.23
CA GLU A 781 -29.75 -11.42 -0.17
C GLU A 781 -29.90 -12.35 -1.39
N GLY A 782 -30.10 -13.64 -1.14
CA GLY A 782 -30.14 -14.68 -2.18
C GLY A 782 -28.76 -15.23 -2.61
N ALA A 783 -27.68 -14.96 -1.87
CA ALA A 783 -26.36 -15.56 -2.15
C ALA A 783 -26.39 -17.11 -2.13
N GLU A 784 -25.92 -17.72 -3.22
CA GLU A 784 -25.92 -19.17 -3.41
C GLU A 784 -24.62 -19.83 -2.94
N TYR A 785 -24.74 -20.90 -2.16
CA TYR A 785 -23.63 -21.76 -1.70
C TYR A 785 -23.60 -23.06 -2.51
N ASP A 786 -22.42 -23.58 -2.83
CA ASP A 786 -22.25 -24.84 -3.56
C ASP A 786 -22.76 -26.06 -2.77
N ASN A 787 -22.73 -25.97 -1.45
CA ASN A 787 -23.29 -26.93 -0.50
C ASN A 787 -23.64 -26.22 0.81
N VAL A 788 -24.63 -26.72 1.56
CA VAL A 788 -25.05 -26.16 2.86
C VAL A 788 -25.15 -27.26 3.93
N ILE A 789 -24.49 -27.04 5.06
CA ILE A 789 -24.67 -27.80 6.30
C ILE A 789 -25.47 -26.93 7.27
N GLU A 790 -26.53 -27.47 7.87
CA GLU A 790 -27.25 -26.81 8.96
C GLU A 790 -26.83 -27.40 10.32
N LEU A 791 -26.65 -26.55 11.34
CA LEU A 791 -26.26 -26.96 12.69
C LEU A 791 -26.98 -26.10 13.74
N ASP A 792 -27.84 -26.73 14.55
CA ASP A 792 -28.50 -26.08 15.69
C ASP A 792 -27.62 -26.14 16.94
N LEU A 793 -27.06 -24.99 17.30
CA LEU A 793 -26.19 -24.79 18.45
C LEU A 793 -26.88 -25.08 19.79
N SER A 794 -28.22 -25.07 19.85
CA SER A 794 -28.98 -25.41 21.05
C SER A 794 -29.21 -26.91 21.23
N THR A 795 -28.87 -27.74 20.24
CA THR A 795 -28.85 -29.21 20.34
C THR A 795 -27.45 -29.81 20.33
N LEU A 796 -26.42 -28.99 20.07
CA LEU A 796 -25.03 -29.40 19.99
C LEU A 796 -24.47 -29.77 21.38
N GLU A 797 -24.25 -31.06 21.61
CA GLU A 797 -23.53 -31.58 22.78
C GLU A 797 -22.00 -31.52 22.60
N PRO A 798 -21.20 -31.58 23.69
CA PRO A 798 -19.74 -31.55 23.63
C PRO A 798 -19.15 -32.75 22.86
N ARG A 799 -18.00 -32.56 22.20
CA ARG A 799 -17.37 -33.53 21.28
C ARG A 799 -15.86 -33.67 21.48
N ILE A 800 -15.38 -34.91 21.36
CA ILE A 800 -13.96 -35.26 21.30
C ILE A 800 -13.65 -35.84 19.91
N ASN A 801 -12.56 -35.39 19.27
CA ASN A 801 -12.11 -35.91 17.98
C ASN A 801 -10.75 -36.64 18.09
N GLY A 802 -10.65 -37.91 17.69
CA GLY A 802 -9.39 -38.69 17.74
C GLY A 802 -9.57 -40.22 17.76
N PRO A 803 -8.50 -41.03 17.89
CA PRO A 803 -7.16 -40.70 18.39
C PRO A 803 -6.09 -40.31 17.35
N PHE A 804 -6.34 -40.50 16.04
CA PHE A 804 -5.29 -40.38 15.01
C PHE A 804 -5.65 -39.46 13.82
N THR A 805 -6.87 -38.95 13.77
CA THR A 805 -7.39 -38.09 12.70
C THR A 805 -8.36 -37.05 13.27
N PRO A 806 -8.38 -35.81 12.78
CA PRO A 806 -9.14 -34.71 13.40
C PRO A 806 -10.64 -34.74 13.10
N ASP A 807 -11.09 -35.63 12.23
CA ASP A 807 -12.47 -35.79 11.76
C ASP A 807 -13.27 -36.92 12.43
N PHE A 808 -12.63 -37.84 13.16
CA PHE A 808 -13.37 -38.87 13.92
C PHE A 808 -14.05 -38.25 15.15
N SER A 809 -15.21 -37.61 14.95
CA SER A 809 -15.89 -36.80 15.98
C SER A 809 -16.95 -37.57 16.75
N THR A 810 -16.62 -37.91 18.00
CA THR A 810 -17.47 -38.64 18.93
C THR A 810 -18.05 -37.69 19.98
N PRO A 811 -19.38 -37.62 20.15
CA PRO A 811 -19.99 -36.85 21.23
C PRO A 811 -19.71 -37.46 22.60
N VAL A 812 -19.58 -36.63 23.64
CA VAL A 812 -19.18 -37.07 24.98
C VAL A 812 -20.13 -38.11 25.58
N SER A 813 -21.44 -38.00 25.32
CA SER A 813 -22.46 -38.97 25.74
C SER A 813 -22.19 -40.41 25.27
N ARG A 814 -21.47 -40.57 24.15
CA ARG A 814 -21.11 -41.87 23.54
C ARG A 814 -19.61 -42.13 23.56
N PHE A 815 -18.81 -41.24 24.15
CA PHE A 815 -17.36 -41.41 24.19
C PHE A 815 -16.93 -42.56 25.11
N GLY A 816 -17.66 -42.81 26.20
CA GLY A 816 -17.43 -43.97 27.07
C GLY A 816 -17.62 -45.30 26.34
N GLU A 817 -18.65 -45.41 25.49
CA GLU A 817 -18.90 -46.59 24.65
C GLU A 817 -17.77 -46.79 23.64
N ALA A 818 -17.44 -45.75 22.86
CA ALA A 818 -16.37 -45.79 21.86
C ALA A 818 -14.99 -46.09 22.46
N ALA A 819 -14.69 -45.55 23.65
CA ALA A 819 -13.45 -45.81 24.37
C ALA A 819 -13.36 -47.23 24.92
N ALA A 820 -14.50 -47.83 25.33
CA ALA A 820 -14.56 -49.22 25.77
C ALA A 820 -14.41 -50.21 24.61
N GLU A 821 -15.03 -49.92 23.45
CA GLU A 821 -14.86 -50.72 22.23
C GLU A 821 -13.42 -50.70 21.70
N ASN A 822 -12.71 -49.57 21.82
CA ASN A 822 -11.39 -49.36 21.21
C ASN A 822 -10.19 -49.30 22.19
N GLN A 823 -10.43 -49.40 23.50
CA GLN A 823 -9.41 -49.47 24.58
C GLN A 823 -8.51 -48.21 24.71
N TRP A 824 -9.11 -47.03 24.85
CA TRP A 824 -8.41 -45.70 24.84
C TRP A 824 -8.47 -44.93 26.18
N PRO A 825 -7.46 -44.08 26.56
CA PRO A 825 -7.48 -42.94 27.59
C PRO A 825 -7.77 -41.41 27.20
N ASP A 826 -8.20 -40.48 28.13
CA ASP A 826 -8.76 -39.05 27.94
C ASP A 826 -7.80 -37.81 28.25
N MET A 827 -8.04 -36.46 28.46
CA MET A 827 -9.03 -35.46 29.07
C MET A 827 -8.93 -33.91 28.53
N GLY A 828 -9.95 -32.96 28.39
CA GLY A 828 -9.90 -31.42 27.94
C GLY A 828 -10.21 -29.87 28.62
N ARG A 829 -10.69 -29.39 29.88
CA ARG A 829 -11.55 -28.25 30.53
C ARG A 829 -10.90 -27.34 31.56
N ALA A 830 -10.95 -26.01 31.42
CA ALA A 830 -10.12 -25.09 32.18
C ALA A 830 -10.72 -24.31 33.41
N ALA A 831 -10.53 -22.98 33.47
CA ALA A 831 -10.35 -22.18 34.70
C ALA A 831 -11.49 -22.21 35.74
N SER A 832 -12.75 -22.09 35.32
CA SER A 832 -13.89 -22.12 36.25
C SER A 832 -13.99 -23.48 36.97
N LEU A 833 -13.69 -24.58 36.26
CA LEU A 833 -13.72 -25.92 36.83
C LEU A 833 -12.47 -26.24 37.65
N ALA A 834 -11.33 -25.63 37.29
CA ALA A 834 -10.14 -25.62 38.14
C ALA A 834 -10.42 -24.99 39.52
N GLN A 835 -11.18 -23.90 39.56
CA GLN A 835 -11.60 -23.27 40.82
C GLN A 835 -12.62 -24.13 41.57
N GLN A 836 -13.67 -24.65 40.92
CA GLN A 836 -14.63 -25.59 41.54
C GLN A 836 -13.93 -26.81 42.17
N ALA A 837 -12.91 -27.36 41.51
CA ALA A 837 -12.14 -28.49 42.01
C ALA A 837 -11.24 -28.11 43.19
N LEU A 838 -10.55 -26.95 43.14
CA LEU A 838 -9.79 -26.42 44.29
C LEU A 838 -10.69 -26.21 45.51
N ASP A 839 -11.89 -25.65 45.32
CA ASP A 839 -12.86 -25.41 46.40
C ASP A 839 -13.43 -26.72 46.98
N ALA A 840 -13.46 -27.80 46.18
CA ALA A 840 -13.79 -29.15 46.62
C ALA A 840 -12.59 -29.96 47.15
N GLY A 841 -11.38 -29.37 47.22
CA GLY A 841 -10.15 -30.03 47.66
C GLY A 841 -9.61 -31.11 46.71
N LEU A 842 -9.99 -31.09 45.43
CA LEU A 842 -9.57 -32.07 44.43
C LEU A 842 -8.22 -31.69 43.80
N GLU A 843 -7.30 -32.65 43.76
CA GLU A 843 -6.00 -32.54 43.07
C GLU A 843 -6.01 -33.28 41.71
N PRO A 844 -5.37 -32.77 40.65
CA PRO A 844 -5.28 -33.44 39.35
C PRO A 844 -4.56 -34.79 39.45
N LYS A 845 -4.96 -35.77 38.63
CA LYS A 845 -4.44 -37.15 38.65
C LYS A 845 -3.39 -37.42 37.56
N MET A 846 -3.11 -36.42 36.72
CA MET A 846 -2.10 -36.40 35.65
C MET A 846 -1.51 -34.98 35.50
N PRO A 847 -0.34 -34.82 34.86
CA PRO A 847 0.27 -33.52 34.61
C PRO A 847 -0.63 -32.59 33.78
N LEU A 848 -0.60 -31.30 34.11
CA LEU A 848 -1.34 -30.26 33.39
C LEU A 848 -0.34 -29.26 32.79
N LEU A 849 -0.44 -29.05 31.48
CA LEU A 849 0.39 -28.08 30.74
C LEU A 849 -0.49 -26.94 30.23
N VAL A 850 -0.13 -25.70 30.52
CA VAL A 850 -0.92 -24.52 30.15
C VAL A 850 -0.02 -23.53 29.39
N SER A 851 -0.42 -23.20 28.15
CA SER A 851 0.30 -22.27 27.27
C SER A 851 -0.62 -21.11 26.87
N PRO A 852 -0.39 -19.87 27.35
CA PRO A 852 -1.08 -18.69 26.85
C PRO A 852 -0.73 -18.40 25.38
N GLY A 853 -1.67 -17.83 24.64
CA GLY A 853 -1.48 -17.57 23.20
C GLY A 853 -0.50 -16.42 22.89
N SER A 854 -0.35 -15.44 23.78
CA SER A 854 0.54 -14.29 23.62
C SER A 854 0.92 -13.67 24.97
N VAL A 855 1.94 -12.81 25.00
CA VAL A 855 2.31 -12.02 26.20
C VAL A 855 1.14 -11.12 26.64
N GLN A 856 0.44 -10.50 25.69
CA GLN A 856 -0.78 -9.71 25.94
C GLN A 856 -1.85 -10.55 26.65
N THR A 857 -2.15 -11.74 26.11
CA THR A 857 -3.08 -12.67 26.75
C THR A 857 -2.56 -13.14 28.12
N ARG A 858 -1.27 -13.46 28.27
CA ARG A 858 -0.65 -13.92 29.53
C ARG A 858 -0.82 -12.91 30.66
N GLU A 859 -0.38 -11.67 30.46
CA GLU A 859 -0.46 -10.64 31.51
C GLU A 859 -1.91 -10.22 31.78
N THR A 860 -2.80 -10.26 30.78
CA THR A 860 -4.24 -10.02 30.97
C THR A 860 -4.89 -11.11 31.84
N LEU A 861 -4.59 -12.39 31.60
CA LEU A 861 -5.07 -13.52 32.43
C LEU A 861 -4.47 -13.50 33.85
N LYS A 862 -3.32 -12.86 34.04
CA LYS A 862 -2.63 -12.71 35.33
C LYS A 862 -3.22 -11.58 36.17
N ASP A 863 -3.49 -10.41 35.58
CA ASP A 863 -4.22 -9.32 36.24
C ASP A 863 -5.67 -9.71 36.57
N ALA A 864 -6.30 -10.55 35.74
CA ALA A 864 -7.59 -11.17 36.01
C ALA A 864 -7.55 -12.28 37.08
N GLY A 865 -6.38 -12.64 37.62
CA GLY A 865 -6.23 -13.68 38.65
C GLY A 865 -6.43 -15.12 38.16
N ILE A 866 -6.54 -15.35 36.85
CA ILE A 866 -6.84 -16.65 36.24
C ILE A 866 -5.61 -17.58 36.25
N LEU A 867 -4.42 -17.08 35.91
CA LEU A 867 -3.20 -17.93 35.94
C LEU A 867 -2.89 -18.48 37.34
N PRO A 868 -3.01 -17.70 38.43
CA PRO A 868 -2.94 -18.21 39.81
C PRO A 868 -3.95 -19.31 40.20
N VAL A 869 -5.00 -19.58 39.40
CA VAL A 869 -5.86 -20.76 39.61
C VAL A 869 -5.14 -22.02 39.11
N PHE A 870 -4.52 -21.97 37.92
CA PHE A 870 -3.77 -23.10 37.36
C PHE A 870 -2.47 -23.38 38.12
N GLU A 871 -1.77 -22.33 38.57
CA GLU A 871 -0.56 -22.46 39.38
C GLU A 871 -0.86 -23.16 40.72
N ARG A 872 -2.02 -22.85 41.37
CA ARG A 872 -2.47 -23.55 42.59
C ARG A 872 -2.88 -25.01 42.37
N LEU A 873 -3.24 -25.40 41.13
CA LEU A 873 -3.42 -26.80 40.75
C LEU A 873 -2.11 -27.54 40.42
N GLY A 874 -0.96 -26.87 40.47
CA GLY A 874 0.32 -27.45 40.07
C GLY A 874 0.50 -27.59 38.55
N ALA A 875 -0.26 -26.83 37.74
CA ALA A 875 -0.08 -26.82 36.29
C ALA A 875 1.26 -26.17 35.90
N THR A 876 1.97 -26.76 34.94
CA THR A 876 3.19 -26.19 34.38
C THR A 876 2.85 -25.12 33.34
N MET A 877 3.16 -23.87 33.67
CA MET A 877 3.03 -22.73 32.76
C MET A 877 4.14 -22.74 31.69
N LEU A 878 3.77 -22.97 30.44
CA LEU A 878 4.67 -23.00 29.28
C LEU A 878 4.92 -21.59 28.70
N PRO A 879 5.97 -21.40 27.87
CA PRO A 879 6.15 -20.17 27.08
C PRO A 879 4.96 -19.86 26.16
N ASN A 880 4.81 -18.60 25.73
CA ASN A 880 3.80 -18.23 24.71
C ASN A 880 4.27 -18.69 23.31
N ALA A 881 4.11 -19.97 23.01
CA ALA A 881 4.68 -20.65 21.84
C ALA A 881 3.82 -21.85 21.39
N CYS A 882 4.10 -22.42 20.21
CA CYS A 882 3.39 -23.62 19.74
C CYS A 882 3.72 -24.87 20.57
N GLY A 883 4.97 -25.00 21.05
CA GLY A 883 5.39 -26.06 21.97
C GLY A 883 4.94 -27.47 21.55
N PRO A 884 4.21 -28.23 22.40
CA PRO A 884 3.74 -29.58 22.05
C PRO A 884 2.87 -29.65 20.79
N CYS A 885 2.12 -28.60 20.42
CA CYS A 885 1.23 -28.61 19.24
C CYS A 885 1.97 -28.85 17.91
N CYS A 886 3.22 -28.37 17.81
CA CYS A 886 4.06 -28.58 16.63
C CYS A 886 5.06 -29.75 16.77
N GLY A 887 5.08 -30.44 17.91
CA GLY A 887 6.07 -31.47 18.25
C GLY A 887 7.34 -30.92 18.89
N SER A 888 7.34 -29.65 19.32
CA SER A 888 8.45 -29.01 20.06
C SER A 888 8.28 -29.24 21.58
N TRP A 889 8.35 -30.51 22.00
CA TRP A 889 8.24 -30.93 23.40
C TRP A 889 9.24 -32.04 23.73
N ASP A 890 10.11 -31.80 24.70
CA ASP A 890 11.02 -32.81 25.25
C ASP A 890 10.29 -33.60 26.35
N ARG A 891 9.43 -34.54 25.92
CA ARG A 891 8.60 -35.35 26.82
C ARG A 891 9.44 -36.40 27.55
N VAL A 892 9.47 -36.33 28.89
CA VAL A 892 10.29 -37.20 29.76
C VAL A 892 9.49 -38.12 30.69
N ASP A 893 8.16 -37.96 30.80
CA ASP A 893 7.30 -38.76 31.69
C ASP A 893 6.95 -40.16 31.14
N MET A 894 7.04 -40.36 29.82
CA MET A 894 6.70 -41.62 29.14
C MET A 894 7.85 -42.19 28.30
N PRO A 895 8.21 -43.48 28.46
CA PRO A 895 9.14 -44.16 27.56
C PRO A 895 8.62 -44.22 26.11
N LYS A 896 9.52 -44.05 25.14
CA LYS A 896 9.19 -44.19 23.71
C LYS A 896 8.66 -45.59 23.40
N GLY A 897 7.56 -45.67 22.64
CA GLY A 897 6.90 -46.93 22.29
C GLY A 897 5.93 -47.46 23.34
N ALA A 898 5.85 -46.85 24.53
CA ALA A 898 4.81 -47.18 25.51
C ALA A 898 3.43 -46.65 25.04
N PRO A 899 2.36 -47.45 25.09
CA PRO A 899 1.01 -46.96 24.87
C PRO A 899 0.58 -45.97 25.96
N ASN A 900 0.05 -44.82 25.56
CA ASN A 900 -0.55 -43.84 26.47
C ASN A 900 -1.57 -42.99 25.71
N SER A 901 -2.15 -41.98 26.37
CA SER A 901 -2.90 -40.94 25.67
C SER A 901 -2.62 -39.55 26.19
N ILE A 902 -3.05 -38.59 25.39
CA ILE A 902 -3.09 -37.16 25.68
C ILE A 902 -4.41 -36.67 25.10
N ILE A 903 -5.10 -35.77 25.80
CA ILE A 903 -6.06 -34.88 25.14
C ILE A 903 -5.59 -33.45 25.31
N THR A 904 -5.91 -32.66 24.30
CA THR A 904 -5.48 -31.29 24.17
C THR A 904 -6.57 -30.45 23.52
N SER A 905 -6.46 -29.14 23.70
CA SER A 905 -7.25 -28.11 23.03
C SER A 905 -6.78 -27.80 21.60
N TYR A 906 -5.63 -28.35 21.18
CA TYR A 906 -5.04 -28.17 19.84
C TYR A 906 -5.91 -28.74 18.71
N ASN A 907 -5.41 -28.64 17.47
CA ASN A 907 -6.17 -28.99 16.27
C ASN A 907 -5.66 -30.25 15.54
N ARG A 908 -4.56 -30.88 15.98
CA ARG A 908 -3.96 -32.03 15.28
C ARG A 908 -3.55 -33.15 16.21
N ASN A 909 -3.88 -34.37 15.79
CA ASN A 909 -3.74 -35.63 16.53
C ASN A 909 -3.10 -36.76 15.72
N PHE A 910 -2.44 -36.46 14.59
CA PHE A 910 -1.72 -37.48 13.81
C PHE A 910 -0.70 -38.23 14.69
N SER A 911 -0.51 -39.53 14.44
CA SER A 911 0.32 -40.42 15.26
C SER A 911 1.72 -39.85 15.51
N GLY A 912 2.11 -39.72 16.79
CA GLY A 912 3.39 -39.14 17.20
C GLY A 912 3.54 -37.62 17.03
N ARG A 913 2.49 -36.87 16.65
CA ARG A 913 2.56 -35.42 16.39
C ARG A 913 3.07 -34.58 17.58
N LEU A 914 2.61 -34.90 18.80
CA LEU A 914 2.89 -34.06 19.99
C LEU A 914 4.25 -34.37 20.64
N ASP A 915 4.58 -35.65 20.78
CA ASP A 915 5.70 -36.14 21.59
C ASP A 915 6.65 -37.06 20.81
N SER A 916 6.44 -37.26 19.50
CA SER A 916 7.15 -38.25 18.68
C SER A 916 7.12 -39.67 19.29
N ASN A 917 5.99 -40.09 19.87
CA ASN A 917 5.69 -41.47 20.23
C ASN A 917 4.52 -42.00 19.37
N PRO A 918 4.76 -42.95 18.44
CA PRO A 918 3.68 -43.52 17.62
C PRO A 918 2.58 -44.22 18.40
N ALA A 919 2.86 -44.65 19.64
CA ALA A 919 1.91 -45.31 20.55
C ALA A 919 1.11 -44.33 21.44
N THR A 920 1.29 -43.02 21.28
CA THR A 920 0.45 -42.01 21.93
C THR A 920 -0.84 -41.81 21.13
N ASN A 921 -1.99 -42.17 21.71
CA ASN A 921 -3.30 -41.75 21.23
C ASN A 921 -3.49 -40.25 21.56
N VAL A 922 -3.93 -39.43 20.60
CA VAL A 922 -4.17 -38.00 20.84
C VAL A 922 -5.62 -37.67 20.53
N PHE A 923 -6.35 -37.07 21.48
CA PHE A 923 -7.68 -36.54 21.15
C PHE A 923 -7.76 -35.03 21.32
N LEU A 924 -8.67 -34.46 20.55
CA LEU A 924 -8.91 -33.03 20.42
C LEU A 924 -10.26 -32.75 21.05
N ALA A 925 -10.22 -32.20 22.26
CA ALA A 925 -11.36 -31.54 22.85
C ALA A 925 -11.27 -30.04 22.53
N SER A 926 -12.20 -29.25 23.04
CA SER A 926 -11.93 -27.85 23.34
C SER A 926 -10.76 -27.72 24.34
N PRO A 927 -10.33 -26.50 24.72
CA PRO A 927 -9.86 -26.24 26.08
C PRO A 927 -10.96 -26.50 27.12
N GLU A 928 -12.05 -27.17 26.73
CA GLU A 928 -13.03 -27.72 27.63
C GLU A 928 -13.58 -29.20 27.58
N LEU A 929 -12.72 -30.22 27.86
CA LEU A 929 -12.84 -31.47 28.73
C LEU A 929 -12.06 -31.84 30.14
N VAL A 930 -10.79 -31.81 30.74
CA VAL A 930 -9.21 -31.71 30.76
C VAL A 930 -9.19 -31.39 32.21
N ILE A 931 -9.13 -30.15 32.69
CA ILE A 931 -8.88 -29.90 34.10
C ILE A 931 -10.02 -30.58 34.88
N ALA A 932 -11.29 -30.46 34.46
CA ALA A 932 -12.37 -31.33 34.95
C ALA A 932 -12.10 -32.86 34.83
N LYS A 933 -12.04 -33.42 33.61
CA LYS A 933 -11.76 -34.85 33.41
C LYS A 933 -10.45 -35.36 34.06
N ALA A 934 -9.44 -34.52 34.27
CA ALA A 934 -8.11 -34.80 34.81
C ALA A 934 -8.08 -34.86 36.33
N PHE A 935 -9.22 -34.63 36.99
CA PHE A 935 -9.45 -35.10 38.35
C PHE A 935 -9.88 -36.59 38.39
N SER A 936 -10.15 -37.21 37.23
CA SER A 936 -10.31 -38.66 37.03
C SER A 936 -9.04 -39.31 36.46
N ARG A 937 -8.99 -40.65 36.49
CA ARG A 937 -8.09 -41.48 35.67
C ARG A 937 -8.82 -42.38 34.68
N ASP A 938 -10.13 -42.52 34.85
CA ASP A 938 -11.02 -43.16 33.89
C ASP A 938 -11.54 -42.14 32.88
N LEU A 939 -11.76 -42.60 31.66
CA LEU A 939 -12.38 -41.85 30.57
C LEU A 939 -13.89 -41.81 30.65
N SER A 940 -14.50 -42.94 31.02
CA SER A 940 -15.94 -43.12 30.89
C SER A 940 -16.68 -42.06 31.71
N PHE A 941 -16.01 -41.58 32.79
CA PHE A 941 -16.22 -40.28 33.42
C PHE A 941 -16.63 -39.17 32.44
N ASN A 942 -17.95 -38.96 32.37
CA ASN A 942 -18.55 -37.83 31.70
C ASN A 942 -18.72 -36.68 32.72
N PRO A 943 -17.96 -35.58 32.60
CA PRO A 943 -18.04 -34.48 33.56
C PRO A 943 -19.37 -33.71 33.51
N THR A 944 -20.26 -34.00 32.54
CA THR A 944 -21.62 -33.43 32.50
C THR A 944 -22.66 -34.22 33.30
N THR A 945 -22.35 -35.43 33.78
CA THR A 945 -23.29 -36.30 34.52
C THR A 945 -22.70 -36.90 35.78
N ASP A 946 -21.41 -37.21 35.77
CA ASP A 946 -20.81 -38.12 36.75
C ASP A 946 -20.26 -37.36 37.97
N SER A 947 -19.93 -38.11 39.02
CA SER A 947 -19.38 -37.57 40.28
C SER A 947 -17.94 -38.02 40.53
N LEU A 948 -17.23 -37.22 41.32
CA LEU A 948 -15.92 -37.54 41.86
C LEU A 948 -15.95 -37.49 43.40
N PRO A 949 -15.29 -38.43 44.10
CA PRO A 949 -15.20 -38.37 45.55
C PRO A 949 -14.22 -37.27 46.01
N THR A 950 -14.67 -36.40 46.91
CA THR A 950 -13.81 -35.40 47.59
C THR A 950 -12.92 -36.06 48.66
N PRO A 951 -11.89 -35.37 49.19
CA PRO A 951 -11.15 -35.85 50.36
C PRO A 951 -12.00 -36.04 51.63
N SER A 952 -13.18 -35.40 51.73
CA SER A 952 -14.16 -35.62 52.79
C SER A 952 -15.04 -36.87 52.58
N GLY A 953 -15.01 -37.49 51.39
CA GLY A 953 -15.85 -38.63 51.01
C GLY A 953 -17.22 -38.24 50.44
N GLU A 954 -17.45 -36.94 50.20
CA GLU A 954 -18.66 -36.43 49.56
C GLU A 954 -18.59 -36.58 48.03
N GLN A 955 -19.74 -36.56 47.35
CA GLN A 955 -19.82 -36.65 45.89
C GLN A 955 -19.87 -35.26 45.27
N PHE A 956 -18.80 -34.89 44.57
CA PHE A 956 -18.70 -33.64 43.83
C PHE A 956 -19.11 -33.84 42.37
N HIS A 957 -19.88 -32.91 41.81
CA HIS A 957 -20.21 -32.82 40.38
C HIS A 957 -19.70 -31.48 39.83
N PHE A 958 -19.16 -31.46 38.60
CA PHE A 958 -18.84 -30.20 37.93
C PHE A 958 -20.12 -29.48 37.50
N LEU A 959 -20.21 -28.19 37.81
CA LEU A 959 -21.23 -27.31 37.24
C LEU A 959 -20.74 -26.76 35.90
N PRO A 960 -21.62 -26.50 34.90
CA PRO A 960 -21.23 -25.84 33.66
C PRO A 960 -20.41 -24.56 33.93
N PRO A 961 -19.22 -24.41 33.32
CA PRO A 961 -18.33 -23.30 33.61
C PRO A 961 -18.88 -21.98 33.08
N THR A 962 -18.59 -20.90 33.80
CA THR A 962 -18.92 -19.53 33.40
C THR A 962 -17.65 -18.67 33.29
N SER A 963 -17.65 -17.73 32.34
CA SER A 963 -16.58 -16.75 32.14
C SER A 963 -17.07 -15.59 31.29
N ASP A 964 -16.53 -14.39 31.54
CA ASP A 964 -16.70 -13.26 30.63
C ASP A 964 -16.05 -13.55 29.26
N SER A 965 -16.64 -13.03 28.17
CA SER A 965 -16.13 -13.24 26.80
C SER A 965 -14.97 -12.32 26.41
N LEU A 966 -14.77 -11.22 27.16
CA LEU A 966 -13.72 -10.23 27.00
C LEU A 966 -13.27 -9.74 28.38
N PRO A 967 -11.99 -9.35 28.57
CA PRO A 967 -11.53 -8.75 29.82
C PRO A 967 -12.20 -7.39 30.07
N SER A 968 -12.75 -7.18 31.27
CA SER A 968 -13.53 -5.98 31.63
C SER A 968 -12.73 -4.66 31.64
N LYS A 969 -11.39 -4.73 31.63
CA LYS A 969 -10.47 -3.59 31.49
C LYS A 969 -9.92 -3.41 30.06
N GLY A 970 -10.31 -4.27 29.11
CA GLY A 970 -9.58 -4.48 27.85
C GLY A 970 -8.31 -5.32 28.03
N TYR A 971 -7.61 -5.61 26.93
CA TYR A 971 -6.34 -6.35 26.94
C TYR A 971 -5.16 -5.42 27.28
N LEU A 972 -4.14 -5.93 27.97
CA LEU A 972 -2.91 -5.19 28.25
C LEU A 972 -2.01 -5.13 27.00
N SER A 973 -1.32 -4.01 26.73
CA SER A 973 -0.36 -3.94 25.61
C SER A 973 0.87 -4.84 25.85
N SER A 974 1.39 -5.42 24.77
CA SER A 974 2.65 -6.17 24.73
C SER A 974 3.65 -5.64 23.69
N ASP A 975 3.64 -4.33 23.39
CA ASP A 975 4.49 -3.68 22.38
C ASP A 975 5.99 -3.99 22.53
N SER A 976 6.46 -4.25 23.75
CA SER A 976 7.84 -4.63 24.07
C SER A 976 8.31 -5.93 23.38
N ALA A 977 7.38 -6.83 23.04
CA ALA A 977 7.66 -8.09 22.36
C ALA A 977 7.87 -7.92 20.84
N TYR A 978 7.45 -6.79 20.27
CA TYR A 978 7.66 -6.43 18.87
C TYR A 978 9.01 -5.71 18.66
N ALA A 979 9.56 -5.85 17.46
CA ALA A 979 10.66 -5.05 16.93
C ALA A 979 10.27 -4.53 15.54
N PRO A 980 10.01 -3.22 15.39
CA PRO A 980 9.78 -2.61 14.08
C PRO A 980 11.08 -2.57 13.26
N PRO A 981 11.01 -2.62 11.92
CA PRO A 981 12.19 -2.42 11.08
C PRO A 981 12.75 -0.99 11.26
N PRO A 982 14.07 -0.81 11.29
CA PRO A 982 14.69 0.49 11.50
C PRO A 982 14.55 1.38 10.26
N ALA A 983 14.43 2.71 10.48
CA ALA A 983 14.28 3.69 9.40
C ALA A 983 15.49 3.78 8.44
N ASN A 984 16.67 3.33 8.88
CA ASN A 984 17.87 3.19 8.04
C ASN A 984 18.24 1.71 7.92
N ARG A 985 18.27 1.20 6.68
CA ARG A 985 18.50 -0.22 6.34
C ARG A 985 19.72 -0.45 5.44
N ASP A 986 20.40 0.63 5.03
CA ASP A 986 21.45 0.61 4.00
C ASP A 986 22.60 -0.31 4.43
N ASN A 987 23.15 -0.07 5.62
CA ASN A 987 24.30 -0.77 6.18
C ASN A 987 23.96 -2.10 6.87
N ILE A 988 22.70 -2.53 6.87
CA ILE A 988 22.29 -3.80 7.48
C ILE A 988 22.64 -4.95 6.54
N SER A 989 23.26 -6.00 7.08
CA SER A 989 23.54 -7.25 6.39
C SER A 989 22.79 -8.40 7.07
N VAL A 990 22.28 -9.34 6.28
CA VAL A 990 21.57 -10.52 6.80
C VAL A 990 22.59 -11.54 7.30
N LYS A 991 22.45 -11.97 8.55
CA LYS A 991 23.41 -12.86 9.23
C LYS A 991 23.20 -14.32 8.79
N ILE A 992 24.08 -14.82 7.91
CA ILE A 992 24.24 -16.27 7.64
C ILE A 992 25.73 -16.57 7.65
N ASP A 993 26.17 -17.49 8.52
CA ASP A 993 27.54 -18.00 8.50
C ASP A 993 27.70 -19.05 7.38
N PRO A 994 28.72 -18.95 6.49
CA PRO A 994 28.96 -19.95 5.44
C PRO A 994 29.27 -21.37 5.94
N SER A 995 29.64 -21.53 7.21
CA SER A 995 29.89 -22.81 7.89
C SER A 995 28.72 -23.28 8.77
N SER A 996 27.59 -22.56 8.75
CA SER A 996 26.39 -22.89 9.51
C SER A 996 25.85 -24.29 9.18
N LEU A 997 25.46 -25.04 10.21
CA LEU A 997 24.66 -26.26 10.07
C LEU A 997 23.14 -26.01 10.17
N ARG A 998 22.73 -24.76 10.39
CA ARG A 998 21.33 -24.32 10.64
C ARG A 998 20.71 -23.55 9.47
N LEU A 999 21.54 -22.78 8.76
CA LEU A 999 21.15 -21.86 7.68
C LEU A 999 22.04 -22.10 6.45
N GLN A 1000 21.46 -22.22 5.26
CA GLN A 1000 22.20 -22.47 4.02
C GLN A 1000 21.64 -21.56 2.92
N LYS A 1001 22.50 -20.76 2.29
CA LYS A 1001 22.09 -19.99 1.09
C LYS A 1001 21.73 -20.97 -0.02
N LEU A 1002 20.57 -20.76 -0.67
CA LEU A 1002 20.16 -21.57 -1.80
C LEU A 1002 20.97 -21.23 -3.06
N SER A 1003 21.38 -22.26 -3.79
CA SER A 1003 21.75 -22.15 -5.20
C SER A 1003 20.50 -22.36 -6.06
N PRO A 1004 20.36 -21.67 -7.22
CA PRO A 1004 19.28 -21.93 -8.17
C PRO A 1004 19.23 -23.41 -8.59
N PHE A 1005 18.03 -23.99 -8.66
CA PHE A 1005 17.86 -25.35 -9.20
C PHE A 1005 18.17 -25.37 -10.71
N PRO A 1006 18.65 -26.49 -11.26
CA PRO A 1006 18.89 -26.59 -12.70
C PRO A 1006 17.57 -26.51 -13.49
N PRO A 1007 17.54 -25.79 -14.64
CA PRO A 1007 16.36 -25.74 -15.52
C PRO A 1007 16.03 -27.11 -16.12
N TRP A 1008 14.83 -27.26 -16.66
CA TRP A 1008 14.42 -28.49 -17.36
C TRP A 1008 15.28 -28.67 -18.64
N PRO A 1009 15.84 -29.87 -18.90
CA PRO A 1009 16.81 -30.09 -19.98
C PRO A 1009 16.21 -30.21 -21.39
N GLY A 1010 14.99 -29.69 -21.62
CA GLY A 1010 14.38 -29.61 -22.96
C GLY A 1010 13.85 -30.93 -23.54
N HIS A 1011 13.74 -32.00 -22.74
CA HIS A 1011 13.31 -33.31 -23.25
C HIS A 1011 12.46 -34.12 -22.25
N ASP A 1012 11.80 -35.16 -22.77
CA ASP A 1012 10.98 -36.13 -22.03
C ASP A 1012 11.84 -36.89 -20.99
N PHE A 1013 11.34 -37.07 -19.75
CA PHE A 1013 12.04 -37.88 -18.74
C PHE A 1013 11.84 -39.37 -19.03
N LYS A 1014 12.94 -40.13 -19.11
CA LYS A 1014 12.93 -41.55 -19.50
C LYS A 1014 13.66 -42.42 -18.50
N ASP A 1015 13.24 -43.68 -18.41
CA ASP A 1015 13.85 -44.72 -17.57
C ASP A 1015 14.07 -44.29 -16.10
N CYS A 1016 13.11 -43.52 -15.57
CA CYS A 1016 13.15 -43.06 -14.19
C CYS A 1016 12.93 -44.22 -13.22
N ALA A 1017 13.70 -44.22 -12.13
CA ALA A 1017 13.47 -45.13 -11.01
C ALA A 1017 12.22 -44.69 -10.23
N ILE A 1018 11.46 -45.65 -9.68
CA ILE A 1018 10.51 -45.36 -8.61
C ILE A 1018 11.30 -45.36 -7.30
N LEU A 1019 11.33 -44.23 -6.60
CA LEU A 1019 12.00 -44.13 -5.30
C LEU A 1019 11.19 -44.85 -4.22
N ILE A 1020 9.89 -44.60 -4.18
CA ILE A 1020 8.93 -45.25 -3.28
C ILE A 1020 7.53 -45.22 -3.91
N LYS A 1021 6.77 -46.29 -3.69
CA LYS A 1021 5.31 -46.33 -3.84
C LYS A 1021 4.71 -46.20 -2.45
N THR A 1022 3.95 -45.15 -2.16
CA THR A 1022 3.44 -44.88 -0.80
C THR A 1022 2.03 -45.41 -0.62
N ALA A 1023 1.82 -46.33 0.33
CA ALA A 1023 0.49 -46.86 0.64
C ALA A 1023 -0.29 -45.96 1.62
N GLY A 1024 -1.52 -45.58 1.24
CA GLY A 1024 -2.43 -44.83 2.10
C GLY A 1024 -1.98 -43.39 2.41
N LYS A 1025 -2.42 -42.88 3.58
CA LYS A 1025 -2.32 -41.46 3.99
C LYS A 1025 -0.87 -41.00 4.16
N CYS A 1026 -0.33 -40.29 3.16
CA CYS A 1026 1.01 -39.70 3.20
C CYS A 1026 0.96 -38.17 3.39
N THR A 1027 0.83 -37.75 4.66
CA THR A 1027 0.84 -36.31 5.03
C THR A 1027 2.24 -35.69 4.91
N THR A 1028 2.32 -34.36 4.88
CA THR A 1028 3.58 -33.59 4.98
C THR A 1028 4.45 -33.91 6.20
N ASP A 1029 3.89 -34.39 7.31
CA ASP A 1029 4.68 -34.86 8.47
C ASP A 1029 5.37 -36.22 8.18
N HIS A 1030 4.90 -37.01 7.20
CA HIS A 1030 5.59 -38.21 6.71
C HIS A 1030 6.66 -37.88 5.65
N ILE A 1031 6.43 -36.84 4.84
CA ILE A 1031 7.36 -36.37 3.80
C ILE A 1031 8.54 -35.59 4.41
N THR A 1032 8.28 -34.70 5.37
CA THR A 1032 9.29 -33.83 6.03
C THR A 1032 8.98 -33.68 7.53
N PRO A 1033 9.28 -34.69 8.36
CA PRO A 1033 8.96 -34.72 9.79
C PRO A 1033 9.33 -33.48 10.62
N ALA A 1034 8.61 -33.29 11.72
CA ALA A 1034 8.75 -32.18 12.66
C ALA A 1034 9.82 -32.44 13.75
N GLY A 1035 9.62 -31.90 14.95
CA GLY A 1035 10.43 -32.17 16.15
C GLY A 1035 11.92 -31.84 15.94
N PRO A 1036 12.85 -32.82 16.07
CA PRO A 1036 14.29 -32.55 15.98
C PRO A 1036 14.73 -31.92 14.65
N TRP A 1037 13.95 -32.11 13.58
CA TRP A 1037 14.23 -31.57 12.25
C TRP A 1037 13.91 -30.08 12.10
N PHE A 1038 13.18 -29.45 13.04
CA PHE A 1038 12.98 -28.00 13.03
C PHE A 1038 14.30 -27.23 13.04
N ARG A 1039 15.35 -27.79 13.65
CA ARG A 1039 16.68 -27.16 13.68
C ARG A 1039 17.32 -26.97 12.30
N TYR A 1040 16.88 -27.69 11.28
CA TYR A 1040 17.45 -27.65 9.93
C TYR A 1040 16.55 -26.95 8.90
N ARG A 1041 15.46 -26.29 9.30
CA ARG A 1041 14.49 -25.66 8.36
C ARG A 1041 15.12 -24.58 7.47
N GLY A 1042 16.19 -23.91 7.90
CA GLY A 1042 16.98 -23.00 7.07
C GLY A 1042 18.10 -23.65 6.25
N HIS A 1043 18.37 -24.96 6.39
CA HIS A 1043 19.49 -25.65 5.73
C HIS A 1043 18.99 -26.83 4.90
N LEU A 1044 18.73 -26.58 3.61
CA LEU A 1044 18.07 -27.52 2.70
C LEU A 1044 18.75 -28.89 2.63
N GLU A 1045 20.09 -28.95 2.56
CA GLU A 1045 20.79 -30.23 2.52
C GLU A 1045 20.63 -31.05 3.80
N ASN A 1046 20.84 -30.45 4.98
CA ASN A 1046 20.73 -31.16 6.26
C ASN A 1046 19.31 -31.66 6.52
N ILE A 1047 18.28 -30.87 6.17
CA ILE A 1047 16.89 -31.32 6.33
C ILE A 1047 16.48 -32.34 5.27
N SER A 1048 17.10 -32.36 4.08
CA SER A 1048 16.83 -33.39 3.05
C SER A 1048 17.14 -34.81 3.51
N ASN A 1049 17.92 -34.98 4.58
CA ASN A 1049 18.14 -36.27 5.23
C ASN A 1049 16.90 -36.82 5.98
N ASN A 1050 15.75 -36.12 5.96
CA ASN A 1050 14.46 -36.63 6.46
C ASN A 1050 13.40 -36.87 5.38
N THR A 1051 13.76 -36.76 4.10
CA THR A 1051 12.81 -36.89 2.98
C THR A 1051 12.13 -38.27 3.00
N LEU A 1052 10.80 -38.27 3.13
CA LEU A 1052 9.94 -39.46 3.09
C LEU A 1052 10.25 -40.54 4.14
N ILE A 1053 11.01 -40.23 5.20
CA ILE A 1053 11.34 -41.21 6.25
C ILE A 1053 10.14 -41.63 7.11
N GLY A 1054 8.99 -40.94 7.00
CA GLY A 1054 7.74 -41.38 7.62
C GLY A 1054 6.83 -42.19 6.68
N ALA A 1055 7.08 -42.22 5.38
CA ALA A 1055 6.16 -42.81 4.42
C ALA A 1055 6.20 -44.36 4.42
N THR A 1056 5.03 -44.98 4.43
CA THR A 1056 4.87 -46.44 4.33
C THR A 1056 5.05 -46.90 2.89
N ASN A 1057 6.04 -47.76 2.65
CA ASN A 1057 6.27 -48.38 1.36
C ASN A 1057 5.23 -49.49 1.08
N ALA A 1058 4.51 -49.38 -0.04
CA ALA A 1058 3.45 -50.29 -0.44
C ALA A 1058 3.92 -51.74 -0.69
N GLU A 1059 5.17 -51.94 -1.11
CA GLU A 1059 5.69 -53.28 -1.46
C GLU A 1059 5.97 -54.16 -0.23
N ASN A 1060 6.22 -53.56 0.93
CA ASN A 1060 6.68 -54.29 2.13
C ASN A 1060 6.03 -53.86 3.45
N GLY A 1061 5.15 -52.87 3.44
CA GLY A 1061 4.43 -52.35 4.62
C GLY A 1061 5.32 -51.63 5.64
N LYS A 1062 6.57 -51.27 5.29
CA LYS A 1062 7.54 -50.66 6.21
C LYS A 1062 7.75 -49.18 5.92
N VAL A 1063 8.08 -48.46 6.98
CA VAL A 1063 8.49 -47.05 6.96
C VAL A 1063 10.01 -46.94 6.78
N ASN A 1064 10.47 -45.94 6.01
CA ASN A 1064 11.89 -45.70 5.66
C ASN A 1064 12.66 -46.93 5.16
N SER A 1065 12.01 -47.83 4.41
CA SER A 1065 12.62 -49.12 4.02
C SER A 1065 12.26 -49.51 2.59
N ILE A 1066 13.16 -49.22 1.66
CA ILE A 1066 12.96 -49.40 0.21
C ILE A 1066 14.06 -50.25 -0.43
N ARG A 1067 13.88 -50.56 -1.73
CA ARG A 1067 14.84 -51.26 -2.57
C ARG A 1067 15.59 -50.25 -3.44
N ASN A 1068 16.91 -50.21 -3.32
CA ASN A 1068 17.75 -49.43 -4.22
C ASN A 1068 17.80 -50.16 -5.59
N GLN A 1069 17.17 -49.59 -6.61
CA GLN A 1069 17.05 -50.19 -7.94
C GLN A 1069 18.41 -50.36 -8.65
N LEU A 1070 19.47 -49.64 -8.24
CA LEU A 1070 20.80 -49.74 -8.84
C LEU A 1070 21.63 -50.85 -8.18
N THR A 1071 21.74 -50.83 -6.84
CA THR A 1071 22.52 -51.85 -6.10
C THR A 1071 21.77 -53.17 -5.91
N LYS A 1072 20.45 -53.19 -6.20
CA LYS A 1072 19.51 -54.30 -5.95
C LYS A 1072 19.43 -54.73 -4.48
N GLN A 1073 19.83 -53.86 -3.56
CA GLN A 1073 19.75 -54.08 -2.11
C GLN A 1073 18.41 -53.58 -1.55
N ASP A 1074 17.79 -54.41 -0.72
CA ASP A 1074 16.59 -54.05 0.05
C ASP A 1074 16.95 -53.39 1.39
N GLY A 1075 15.93 -52.91 2.10
CA GLY A 1075 16.06 -52.38 3.46
C GLY A 1075 16.78 -51.03 3.54
N GLN A 1076 16.99 -50.35 2.41
CA GLN A 1076 17.71 -49.08 2.33
C GLN A 1076 16.82 -47.92 2.77
N GLU A 1077 17.42 -46.89 3.37
CA GLU A 1077 16.72 -45.66 3.71
C GLU A 1077 16.37 -44.85 2.46
N VAL A 1078 15.23 -44.15 2.50
CA VAL A 1078 14.73 -43.34 1.37
C VAL A 1078 15.65 -42.18 1.01
N PRO A 1079 16.10 -41.29 1.92
CA PRO A 1079 16.96 -40.17 1.57
C PRO A 1079 18.36 -40.61 1.11
N ALA A 1080 18.90 -41.69 1.67
CA ALA A 1080 20.18 -42.27 1.24
C ALA A 1080 20.11 -42.81 -0.19
N THR A 1081 19.04 -43.54 -0.52
CA THR A 1081 18.80 -44.07 -1.88
C THR A 1081 18.58 -42.94 -2.89
N ALA A 1082 17.80 -41.92 -2.53
CA ALA A 1082 17.56 -40.76 -3.40
C ALA A 1082 18.85 -39.96 -3.68
N ARG A 1083 19.70 -39.78 -2.65
CA ARG A 1083 21.03 -39.15 -2.81
C ARG A 1083 21.92 -39.98 -3.73
N HIS A 1084 21.94 -41.31 -3.58
CA HIS A 1084 22.68 -42.21 -4.46
C HIS A 1084 22.18 -42.17 -5.92
N TYR A 1085 20.87 -42.07 -6.15
CA TYR A 1085 20.32 -41.86 -7.50
C TYR A 1085 20.79 -40.53 -8.11
N LYS A 1086 20.74 -39.43 -7.34
CA LYS A 1086 21.26 -38.10 -7.76
C LYS A 1086 22.75 -38.15 -8.12
N GLU A 1087 23.57 -38.80 -7.30
CA GLU A 1087 25.02 -38.97 -7.53
C GLU A 1087 25.31 -39.74 -8.84
N ASN A 1088 24.44 -40.71 -9.20
CA ASN A 1088 24.54 -41.47 -10.44
C ASN A 1088 23.73 -40.86 -11.60
N SER A 1089 23.23 -39.62 -11.46
CA SER A 1089 22.41 -38.91 -12.46
C SER A 1089 21.13 -39.65 -12.90
N VAL A 1090 20.57 -40.50 -12.02
CA VAL A 1090 19.35 -41.25 -12.27
C VAL A 1090 18.13 -40.43 -11.81
N PRO A 1091 17.25 -39.97 -12.72
CA PRO A 1091 16.01 -39.31 -12.34
C PRO A 1091 15.05 -40.30 -11.68
N TRP A 1092 14.25 -39.82 -10.73
CA TRP A 1092 13.29 -40.66 -10.02
C TRP A 1092 11.94 -39.99 -9.78
N VAL A 1093 10.93 -40.81 -9.52
CA VAL A 1093 9.56 -40.41 -9.20
C VAL A 1093 9.06 -41.04 -7.90
N VAL A 1094 7.99 -40.49 -7.35
CA VAL A 1094 7.17 -41.12 -6.30
C VAL A 1094 5.81 -41.49 -6.89
N ILE A 1095 5.31 -42.67 -6.53
CA ILE A 1095 3.96 -43.13 -6.87
C ILE A 1095 3.13 -43.10 -5.58
N ALA A 1096 1.98 -42.42 -5.60
CA ALA A 1096 1.20 -42.11 -4.39
C ALA A 1096 -0.30 -42.38 -4.52
N ASP A 1097 -0.93 -42.56 -3.35
CA ASP A 1097 -2.37 -42.79 -3.17
C ASP A 1097 -3.16 -41.44 -3.19
N HIS A 1098 -4.32 -41.37 -2.54
CA HIS A 1098 -5.13 -40.16 -2.38
C HIS A 1098 -4.55 -39.13 -1.40
N ASN A 1099 -4.88 -37.86 -1.63
CA ASN A 1099 -4.55 -36.67 -0.83
C ASN A 1099 -3.06 -36.59 -0.38
N TYR A 1100 -2.15 -36.87 -1.31
CA TYR A 1100 -0.71 -36.83 -1.05
C TYR A 1100 -0.27 -35.41 -0.65
N GLY A 1101 0.45 -35.31 0.47
CA GLY A 1101 0.94 -34.04 1.02
C GLY A 1101 -0.05 -33.29 1.92
N GLU A 1102 -1.05 -33.97 2.49
CA GLU A 1102 -1.98 -33.39 3.48
C GLU A 1102 -1.26 -32.66 4.65
N GLY A 1103 -1.90 -31.65 5.25
CA GLY A 1103 -1.56 -31.15 6.58
C GLY A 1103 -0.87 -29.78 6.65
N SER A 1104 0.45 -29.76 6.84
CA SER A 1104 1.23 -28.54 7.14
C SER A 1104 1.80 -27.92 5.85
N SER A 1105 1.79 -26.59 5.74
CA SER A 1105 2.18 -25.82 4.55
C SER A 1105 3.68 -25.85 4.17
N ARG A 1106 4.44 -26.83 4.68
CA ARG A 1106 5.91 -26.88 4.61
C ARG A 1106 6.40 -27.11 3.18
N GLU A 1107 6.88 -26.05 2.55
CA GLU A 1107 7.54 -26.09 1.23
C GLU A 1107 8.74 -27.05 1.16
N HIS A 1108 9.36 -27.39 2.29
CA HIS A 1108 10.38 -28.44 2.39
C HIS A 1108 9.93 -29.77 1.78
N ALA A 1109 8.63 -30.10 1.86
CA ALA A 1109 8.07 -31.30 1.26
C ALA A 1109 8.23 -31.35 -0.28
N ALA A 1110 8.43 -30.20 -0.94
CA ALA A 1110 8.76 -30.11 -2.36
C ALA A 1110 10.26 -29.83 -2.60
N LEU A 1111 10.86 -28.95 -1.78
CA LEU A 1111 12.29 -28.61 -1.90
C LEU A 1111 13.21 -29.82 -1.72
N GLN A 1112 12.93 -30.74 -0.81
CA GLN A 1112 13.82 -31.88 -0.55
C GLN A 1112 13.78 -32.93 -1.67
N PRO A 1113 12.61 -33.39 -2.18
CA PRO A 1113 12.56 -34.22 -3.39
C PRO A 1113 13.28 -33.57 -4.58
N ARG A 1114 13.09 -32.26 -4.79
CA ARG A 1114 13.77 -31.50 -5.84
C ARG A 1114 15.29 -31.48 -5.65
N TYR A 1115 15.76 -31.20 -4.43
CA TYR A 1115 17.16 -31.19 -4.07
C TYR A 1115 17.81 -32.59 -4.23
N LEU A 1116 17.07 -33.66 -3.95
CA LEU A 1116 17.53 -35.05 -4.08
C LEU A 1116 17.34 -35.64 -5.51
N GLY A 1117 17.04 -34.82 -6.52
CA GLY A 1117 17.04 -35.23 -7.92
C GLY A 1117 15.74 -35.87 -8.42
N GLY A 1118 14.65 -35.77 -7.66
CA GLY A 1118 13.32 -36.15 -8.13
C GLY A 1118 12.83 -35.26 -9.27
N VAL A 1119 12.02 -35.82 -10.17
CA VAL A 1119 11.48 -35.09 -11.34
C VAL A 1119 9.94 -34.99 -11.33
N ALA A 1120 9.25 -35.97 -10.74
CA ALA A 1120 7.79 -35.98 -10.66
C ALA A 1120 7.27 -36.69 -9.40
N ILE A 1121 6.08 -36.27 -8.97
CA ILE A 1121 5.23 -37.03 -8.04
C ILE A 1121 3.96 -37.38 -8.82
N ILE A 1122 3.56 -38.66 -8.79
CA ILE A 1122 2.39 -39.16 -9.52
C ILE A 1122 1.42 -39.75 -8.49
N ALA A 1123 0.29 -39.08 -8.25
CA ALA A 1123 -0.67 -39.42 -7.19
C ALA A 1123 -2.06 -39.79 -7.75
N LYS A 1124 -2.95 -40.33 -6.91
CA LYS A 1124 -4.39 -40.32 -7.23
C LYS A 1124 -4.94 -38.90 -7.04
N SER A 1125 -4.57 -38.22 -5.94
CA SER A 1125 -4.87 -36.80 -5.70
C SER A 1125 -3.88 -36.14 -4.75
N PHE A 1126 -3.83 -34.79 -4.74
CA PHE A 1126 -2.92 -33.98 -3.93
C PHE A 1126 -3.67 -33.03 -2.97
N ALA A 1127 -3.00 -32.65 -1.87
CA ALA A 1127 -3.40 -31.50 -1.07
C ALA A 1127 -2.99 -30.17 -1.75
N ARG A 1128 -3.91 -29.20 -1.85
CA ARG A 1128 -3.73 -27.91 -2.57
C ARG A 1128 -2.36 -27.24 -2.34
N ILE A 1129 -1.97 -27.05 -1.07
CA ILE A 1129 -0.73 -26.34 -0.71
C ILE A 1129 0.50 -27.16 -1.11
N HIS A 1130 0.44 -28.49 -1.05
CA HIS A 1130 1.57 -29.33 -1.46
C HIS A 1130 1.74 -29.34 -2.98
N GLU A 1131 0.64 -29.43 -3.75
CA GLU A 1131 0.67 -29.34 -5.22
C GLU A 1131 1.27 -28.00 -5.69
N ALA A 1132 0.85 -26.88 -5.11
CA ALA A 1132 1.42 -25.55 -5.39
C ALA A 1132 2.94 -25.52 -5.11
N ASN A 1133 3.38 -26.03 -3.96
CA ASN A 1133 4.79 -26.13 -3.61
C ASN A 1133 5.59 -26.98 -4.60
N LEU A 1134 5.07 -28.14 -5.05
CA LEU A 1134 5.73 -28.98 -6.06
C LEU A 1134 5.98 -28.20 -7.36
N LYS A 1135 4.95 -27.51 -7.87
CA LYS A 1135 5.02 -26.68 -9.07
C LYS A 1135 6.03 -25.52 -8.92
N LYS A 1136 5.98 -24.78 -7.81
CA LYS A 1136 6.89 -23.65 -7.53
C LYS A 1136 8.36 -24.08 -7.48
N GLN A 1137 8.65 -25.32 -7.06
CA GLN A 1137 10.01 -25.89 -7.05
C GLN A 1137 10.37 -26.65 -8.34
N GLY A 1138 9.55 -26.57 -9.39
CA GLY A 1138 9.83 -27.15 -10.70
C GLY A 1138 9.73 -28.68 -10.75
N LEU A 1139 8.95 -29.30 -9.86
CA LEU A 1139 8.57 -30.71 -9.93
C LEU A 1139 7.25 -30.87 -10.70
N LEU A 1140 7.11 -31.96 -11.45
CA LEU A 1140 5.85 -32.34 -12.07
C LEU A 1140 4.92 -32.97 -11.03
N ALA A 1141 3.88 -32.25 -10.61
CA ALA A 1141 2.76 -32.81 -9.85
C ALA A 1141 1.71 -33.32 -10.84
N LEU A 1142 1.56 -34.65 -10.93
CA LEU A 1142 0.72 -35.33 -11.93
C LEU A 1142 -0.29 -36.26 -11.25
N THR A 1143 -1.49 -36.38 -11.80
CA THR A 1143 -2.51 -37.33 -11.33
C THR A 1143 -2.84 -38.38 -12.38
N PHE A 1144 -3.22 -39.58 -11.95
CA PHE A 1144 -3.72 -40.61 -12.86
C PHE A 1144 -5.09 -40.21 -13.44
N ASP A 1145 -5.30 -40.41 -14.75
CA ASP A 1145 -6.64 -40.32 -15.36
C ASP A 1145 -7.55 -41.45 -14.90
N ASN A 1146 -6.97 -42.63 -14.69
CA ASN A 1146 -7.60 -43.82 -14.16
C ASN A 1146 -6.86 -44.26 -12.90
N GLU A 1147 -7.44 -44.07 -11.73
CA GLU A 1147 -6.80 -44.39 -10.44
C GLU A 1147 -6.31 -45.84 -10.35
N LYS A 1148 -6.94 -46.78 -11.07
CA LYS A 1148 -6.57 -48.21 -11.11
C LYS A 1148 -5.19 -48.49 -11.70
N ASP A 1149 -4.55 -47.48 -12.29
CA ASP A 1149 -3.18 -47.59 -12.78
C ASP A 1149 -2.14 -47.51 -11.64
N TYR A 1150 -2.51 -46.99 -10.47
CA TYR A 1150 -1.69 -47.08 -9.26
C TYR A 1150 -1.47 -48.53 -8.81
N GLU A 1151 -2.51 -49.38 -8.82
CA GLU A 1151 -2.40 -50.79 -8.42
C GLU A 1151 -1.55 -51.62 -9.40
N ARG A 1152 -1.43 -51.18 -10.66
CA ARG A 1152 -0.66 -51.86 -11.72
C ARG A 1152 0.86 -51.65 -11.62
N ILE A 1153 1.30 -50.51 -11.07
CA ILE A 1153 2.72 -50.15 -10.96
C ILE A 1153 3.36 -50.82 -9.74
N ARG A 1154 4.59 -51.32 -9.88
CA ARG A 1154 5.44 -51.85 -8.79
C ARG A 1154 6.65 -50.94 -8.55
N ALA A 1155 7.19 -50.89 -7.34
CA ALA A 1155 8.39 -50.09 -7.06
C ALA A 1155 9.67 -50.63 -7.72
N GLU A 1156 9.64 -51.84 -8.31
CA GLU A 1156 10.72 -52.36 -9.17
C GLU A 1156 10.67 -51.86 -10.62
N ASP A 1157 9.53 -51.28 -11.05
CA ASP A 1157 9.34 -50.81 -12.42
C ASP A 1157 10.21 -49.60 -12.78
N ARG A 1158 10.36 -49.38 -14.08
CA ARG A 1158 11.01 -48.20 -14.69
C ARG A 1158 9.95 -47.42 -15.46
N VAL A 1159 9.88 -46.10 -15.27
CA VAL A 1159 8.83 -45.27 -15.90
C VAL A 1159 9.40 -44.14 -16.74
N SER A 1160 8.68 -43.76 -17.80
CA SER A 1160 9.01 -42.60 -18.65
C SER A 1160 7.80 -41.68 -18.77
N ILE A 1161 8.02 -40.38 -18.59
CA ILE A 1161 6.99 -39.33 -18.70
C ILE A 1161 7.19 -38.62 -20.04
N LEU A 1162 6.25 -38.85 -20.97
CA LEU A 1162 6.31 -38.35 -22.34
C LEU A 1162 5.27 -37.26 -22.60
N GLY A 1163 5.61 -36.32 -23.49
CA GLY A 1163 4.76 -35.18 -23.87
C GLY A 1163 5.21 -33.86 -23.25
N LEU A 1164 6.43 -33.79 -22.71
CA LEU A 1164 6.94 -32.62 -21.98
C LEU A 1164 7.47 -31.49 -22.88
N ARG A 1165 7.42 -31.68 -24.21
CA ARG A 1165 8.09 -30.81 -25.17
C ARG A 1165 7.42 -29.45 -25.28
N GLU A 1166 8.19 -28.47 -25.76
CA GLU A 1166 7.66 -27.14 -26.05
C GLU A 1166 6.60 -27.23 -27.17
N GLY A 1167 5.39 -26.72 -26.89
CA GLY A 1167 4.21 -26.88 -27.74
C GLY A 1167 3.38 -28.15 -27.50
N GLU A 1168 3.91 -29.16 -26.80
CA GLU A 1168 3.15 -30.34 -26.35
C GLU A 1168 2.61 -30.15 -24.91
N PHE A 1169 3.47 -29.73 -23.98
CA PHE A 1169 3.09 -29.44 -22.59
C PHE A 1169 2.53 -28.02 -22.48
N VAL A 1170 1.20 -27.93 -22.41
CA VAL A 1170 0.38 -26.71 -22.35
C VAL A 1170 -0.79 -26.90 -21.36
N PRO A 1171 -1.45 -25.83 -20.86
CA PRO A 1171 -2.55 -25.96 -19.90
C PRO A 1171 -3.70 -26.82 -20.44
N GLY A 1172 -4.19 -27.76 -19.63
CA GLY A 1172 -5.24 -28.71 -20.02
C GLY A 1172 -4.78 -29.88 -20.90
N SER A 1173 -3.48 -30.00 -21.21
CA SER A 1173 -2.93 -31.18 -21.91
C SER A 1173 -2.92 -32.44 -21.02
N THR A 1174 -2.56 -33.58 -21.61
CA THR A 1174 -2.34 -34.84 -20.88
C THR A 1174 -1.00 -35.44 -21.25
N LEU A 1175 -0.26 -35.91 -20.26
CA LEU A 1175 1.03 -36.59 -20.44
C LEU A 1175 0.82 -38.11 -20.47
N ARG A 1176 1.82 -38.87 -20.95
CA ARG A 1176 1.79 -40.34 -20.93
C ARG A 1176 2.87 -40.89 -20.02
N LEU A 1177 2.48 -41.85 -19.17
CA LEU A 1177 3.38 -42.66 -18.35
C LEU A 1177 3.59 -44.00 -19.06
N VAL A 1178 4.79 -44.24 -19.57
CA VAL A 1178 5.17 -45.51 -20.21
C VAL A 1178 5.97 -46.35 -19.23
N VAL A 1179 5.53 -47.59 -18.97
CA VAL A 1179 6.11 -48.49 -17.96
C VAL A 1179 6.97 -49.56 -18.64
N ASN A 1180 8.12 -49.86 -18.03
CA ASN A 1180 9.08 -50.89 -18.42
C ASN A 1180 9.45 -50.88 -19.92
N GLY A 1181 9.58 -49.67 -20.48
CA GLY A 1181 9.96 -49.45 -21.88
C GLY A 1181 8.84 -49.66 -22.91
N GLY A 1182 7.61 -49.97 -22.48
CA GLY A 1182 6.46 -50.16 -23.37
C GLY A 1182 5.57 -51.36 -23.07
N GLU A 1183 5.70 -52.02 -21.90
CA GLU A 1183 4.81 -53.11 -21.51
C GLU A 1183 3.35 -52.65 -21.41
N TRP A 1184 3.16 -51.42 -20.93
CA TRP A 1184 1.88 -50.70 -20.95
C TRP A 1184 2.08 -49.19 -20.77
N GLU A 1185 1.03 -48.41 -20.99
CA GLU A 1185 1.00 -46.98 -20.70
C GLU A 1185 -0.27 -46.54 -19.95
N ALA A 1186 -0.16 -45.42 -19.24
CA ALA A 1186 -1.27 -44.71 -18.58
C ALA A 1186 -1.31 -43.24 -19.01
N VAL A 1187 -2.50 -42.64 -18.94
CA VAL A 1187 -2.70 -41.21 -19.15
C VAL A 1187 -2.57 -40.47 -17.81
N LEU A 1188 -1.80 -39.39 -17.81
CA LEU A 1188 -1.63 -38.51 -16.65
C LEU A 1188 -2.22 -37.12 -16.93
N ARG A 1189 -2.92 -36.59 -15.94
CA ARG A 1189 -3.46 -35.23 -15.90
C ARG A 1189 -2.55 -34.29 -15.10
N HIS A 1190 -2.71 -33.00 -15.34
CA HIS A 1190 -1.99 -31.95 -14.61
C HIS A 1190 -2.87 -30.68 -14.51
N SER A 1191 -2.62 -29.85 -13.49
CA SER A 1191 -3.36 -28.61 -13.20
C SER A 1191 -2.53 -27.33 -13.44
N PHE A 1192 -1.42 -27.44 -14.18
CA PHE A 1192 -0.50 -26.32 -14.42
C PHE A 1192 -1.11 -25.20 -15.28
N THR A 1193 -0.96 -23.95 -14.86
CA THR A 1193 -1.12 -22.74 -15.69
C THR A 1193 0.11 -22.52 -16.60
N GLU A 1194 0.01 -21.67 -17.63
CA GLU A 1194 1.18 -21.38 -18.49
C GLU A 1194 2.34 -20.76 -17.69
N GLU A 1195 2.06 -19.95 -16.67
CA GLU A 1195 3.10 -19.41 -15.79
C GLU A 1195 3.78 -20.53 -14.96
N GLN A 1196 2.99 -21.49 -14.46
CA GLN A 1196 3.51 -22.66 -13.75
C GLN A 1196 4.32 -23.61 -14.66
N ILE A 1197 3.97 -23.70 -15.94
CA ILE A 1197 4.80 -24.40 -16.95
C ILE A 1197 6.11 -23.61 -17.16
N GLY A 1198 6.06 -22.28 -17.14
CA GLY A 1198 7.25 -21.42 -17.07
C GLY A 1198 8.16 -21.75 -15.88
N TYR A 1199 7.59 -21.89 -14.67
CA TYR A 1199 8.37 -22.30 -13.48
C TYR A 1199 9.06 -23.66 -13.68
N PHE A 1200 8.37 -24.64 -14.27
CA PHE A 1200 8.95 -25.95 -14.59
C PHE A 1200 10.09 -25.83 -15.63
N ARG A 1201 9.85 -25.15 -16.77
CA ARG A 1201 10.85 -24.96 -17.82
C ARG A 1201 12.12 -24.27 -17.27
N SER A 1202 11.95 -23.23 -16.47
CA SER A 1202 13.06 -22.52 -15.81
C SER A 1202 13.68 -23.25 -14.61
N GLY A 1203 13.08 -24.34 -14.13
CA GLY A 1203 13.57 -25.17 -13.03
C GLY A 1203 13.07 -24.79 -11.62
N SER A 1204 12.54 -23.59 -11.44
CA SER A 1204 11.72 -23.15 -10.30
C SER A 1204 11.06 -21.80 -10.60
N ALA A 1205 10.07 -21.40 -9.80
CA ALA A 1205 9.51 -20.05 -9.82
C ALA A 1205 10.53 -18.98 -9.40
N LEU A 1206 11.42 -19.32 -8.46
CA LEU A 1206 12.51 -18.43 -8.02
C LEU A 1206 13.50 -18.14 -9.16
N ASN A 1207 13.76 -19.11 -10.04
CA ASN A 1207 14.57 -18.91 -11.23
C ASN A 1207 13.91 -17.96 -12.23
N VAL A 1208 12.56 -17.96 -12.32
CA VAL A 1208 11.81 -16.99 -13.13
C VAL A 1208 11.84 -15.59 -12.52
N MET A 1209 11.81 -15.46 -11.19
CA MET A 1209 11.96 -14.17 -10.50
C MET A 1209 13.37 -13.59 -10.67
N ALA A 1210 14.42 -14.38 -10.44
CA ALA A 1210 15.81 -13.93 -10.53
C ALA A 1210 16.30 -13.65 -11.96
N GLY A 1211 15.49 -13.94 -12.98
CA GLY A 1211 15.75 -13.65 -14.39
C GLY A 1211 14.98 -12.45 -14.97
N LYS A 1212 14.23 -11.70 -14.14
CA LYS A 1212 13.42 -10.53 -14.52
C LYS A 1212 14.04 -9.21 -14.04
#